data_AF-A0A413YYA7-F1
#
_entry.id   AF-A0A413YYA7-F1
#
_cell.length_a   1.000
_cell.length_b   1.000
_cell.length_c   1.000
_cell.angle_alpha   90.00
_cell.angle_beta   90.00
_cell.angle_gamma   90.00
#
_symmetry.space_group_name_H-M   'P 1'
#
loop_
_entity.id
_entity.type
_entity.pdbx_description
1 polymer ?
#
loop_
_entity_poly.entity_id
_entity_poly.type
_entity_poly.pdbx_seq_one_letter_code
_entity_poly.pdbx_strand_id
1 'polypeptide(L)'
;MGKMSQKCMLRLTLRQQSYKIKSATDCAILERKNVAEAVSRRYIKNIEKSWKKEQIYGGECEKIFSHTEKVNIMKKQVYRKLLAACVSVSLGTVLLAGCGDSAGTTGTKTEDVFLTTEAQTEARTADVSEAQQESETQTEVQENNTSEDVVEPVGEVTTFTLPDGPEESDIFVQPVADISDDFIRGMDASAVLSVENSGAVYYGYDGKEQDVFETLAQSGVNYIRLRVWNDPYDENGNGYGGGNNDLTTAMKLGVRAARYGMKVCIDFHYSDFWADPKRQHAPKAWEGMTVDEKSDALYDYTTESLGKLLDAGVDVGMVQIGNEINNGMSGETDVDAVMQLLNSGSKAVREVAESYGKDIKVAVHYTNIEDNDQIDTMAANLKDAGVDYDMFGLSFYPFWDGTNENMQNAAKLIEDKYGKEVYIAETSYCYTSEDGDGFSNSLKGTDDLTDGYGATVQSQATVIRDICAAANEAGVEGVFYWEGTWIPVGSADADNSALWEKYGSGWASSYSAEYDQDDAGLYYGGCSWDNQAMFDFTGHPLASLNVFKYLKYGATAPLAVDYIPDVYVSCNVGEDLVLPESIDVVYNDRSQNKKQSVSWNETQMKAIDTTKAGSYEIEGTLEDGTTVTAHVEVEMVNYAVNPGFEDKNRSMWKVSYEGEADPTDYQVKADDAHSGETAFHFWSGDSDMEFSIEQEVTGLENGTYQLSVFSQGGDMSSDASMELYAVTADGGQTAPFMLTTYNDWQNPTIKEIKVTDGTVKIGVRFQCNVGSWGTVDDFTLNRISD
;
A
#
# COMPACT_ATOMS: atom_id res chain seq x y z
N MET A 1 -54.60 -40.16 22.84
CA MET A 1 -54.47 -39.99 21.38
C MET A 1 -54.35 -38.51 21.09
N GLY A 2 -53.15 -38.05 20.72
CA GLY A 2 -52.83 -36.64 20.53
C GLY A 2 -51.31 -36.45 20.39
N LYS A 3 -50.88 -36.31 19.13
CA LYS A 3 -49.70 -35.64 18.55
C LYS A 3 -48.30 -35.79 19.17
N MET A 4 -47.45 -36.48 18.39
CA MET A 4 -45.98 -36.41 18.35
C MET A 4 -45.49 -35.09 17.74
N SER A 5 -44.29 -34.64 18.17
CA SER A 5 -43.14 -34.47 17.27
C SER A 5 -41.84 -34.43 18.09
N GLN A 6 -41.07 -35.51 17.99
CA GLN A 6 -39.68 -35.66 18.41
C GLN A 6 -38.85 -35.75 17.14
N LYS A 7 -37.72 -35.04 17.07
CA LYS A 7 -36.61 -35.42 16.18
C LYS A 7 -35.29 -35.17 16.88
N CYS A 8 -34.75 -36.26 17.41
CA CYS A 8 -33.37 -36.44 17.81
C CYS A 8 -32.89 -37.75 17.15
N MET A 9 -31.63 -37.77 16.72
CA MET A 9 -30.78 -38.94 16.39
C MET A 9 -30.85 -39.63 15.00
N LEU A 10 -29.85 -39.26 14.18
CA LEU A 10 -28.71 -40.08 13.68
C LEU A 10 -28.88 -41.21 12.61
N ARG A 11 -28.17 -40.97 11.48
CA ARG A 11 -27.36 -41.87 10.61
C ARG A 11 -27.98 -42.91 9.63
N LEU A 12 -27.47 -42.78 8.37
CA LEU A 12 -26.96 -43.79 7.42
C LEU A 12 -27.83 -44.41 6.29
N THR A 13 -27.35 -44.19 5.05
CA THR A 13 -27.24 -45.07 3.84
C THR A 13 -28.37 -45.26 2.80
N LEU A 14 -28.06 -44.79 1.57
CA LEU A 14 -28.13 -45.41 0.21
C LEU A 14 -29.35 -46.24 -0.26
N ARG A 15 -30.03 -45.82 -1.35
CA ARG A 15 -30.04 -46.47 -2.71
C ARG A 15 -31.17 -46.01 -3.67
N GLN A 16 -30.73 -45.76 -4.92
CA GLN A 16 -31.29 -46.14 -6.24
C GLN A 16 -32.61 -45.59 -6.82
N GLN A 17 -32.40 -44.87 -7.94
CA GLN A 17 -32.98 -45.04 -9.29
C GLN A 17 -34.50 -44.89 -9.51
N SER A 18 -34.91 -43.94 -10.37
CA SER A 18 -35.04 -44.15 -11.83
C SER A 18 -35.93 -43.08 -12.50
N TYR A 19 -35.43 -42.44 -13.57
CA TYR A 19 -36.27 -42.00 -14.69
C TYR A 19 -35.55 -42.31 -16.01
N LYS A 20 -36.35 -42.86 -16.94
CA LYS A 20 -35.97 -43.42 -18.25
C LYS A 20 -35.91 -42.32 -19.31
N ILE A 21 -34.86 -42.32 -20.14
CA ILE A 21 -34.80 -41.55 -21.40
C ILE A 21 -35.20 -42.48 -22.55
N LYS A 22 -36.12 -42.01 -23.41
CA LYS A 22 -36.56 -42.67 -24.64
C LYS A 22 -36.12 -41.84 -25.86
N SER A 23 -35.33 -42.48 -26.72
CA SER A 23 -35.01 -42.11 -28.12
C SER A 23 -33.97 -41.01 -28.38
N ALA A 24 -33.26 -41.20 -29.49
CA ALA A 24 -31.97 -40.60 -29.83
C ALA A 24 -32.07 -39.27 -30.61
N THR A 25 -32.95 -38.36 -30.19
CA THR A 25 -33.07 -37.04 -30.85
C THR A 25 -33.02 -35.84 -29.89
N ASP A 26 -32.68 -36.05 -28.61
CA ASP A 26 -32.47 -34.97 -27.62
C ASP A 26 -31.01 -34.89 -27.14
N CYS A 27 -30.05 -35.22 -28.01
CA CYS A 27 -28.61 -35.12 -27.70
C CYS A 27 -27.96 -33.80 -28.17
N ALA A 28 -28.73 -32.77 -28.53
CA ALA A 28 -28.18 -31.52 -29.07
C ALA A 28 -28.58 -30.24 -28.32
N ILE A 29 -29.28 -30.34 -27.19
CA ILE A 29 -29.62 -29.16 -26.35
C ILE A 29 -29.36 -29.50 -24.88
N LEU A 30 -28.08 -29.70 -24.54
CA LEU A 30 -27.57 -29.69 -23.16
C LEU A 30 -26.04 -29.50 -23.09
N GLU A 31 -25.45 -28.85 -24.09
CA GLU A 31 -24.02 -28.48 -24.12
C GLU A 31 -23.78 -26.95 -23.99
N ARG A 32 -24.77 -26.20 -23.52
CA ARG A 32 -24.57 -24.80 -23.09
C ARG A 32 -25.33 -24.53 -21.81
N LYS A 33 -24.74 -24.91 -20.67
CA LYS A 33 -24.86 -24.32 -19.33
C LYS A 33 -24.28 -25.28 -18.29
N ASN A 34 -23.07 -24.97 -17.82
CA ASN A 34 -22.58 -25.12 -16.43
C ASN A 34 -21.05 -25.03 -16.41
N VAL A 35 -20.54 -23.79 -16.40
CA VAL A 35 -19.17 -23.47 -16.02
C VAL A 35 -19.22 -23.13 -14.53
N ALA A 36 -19.21 -24.17 -13.67
CA ALA A 36 -19.09 -24.01 -12.21
C ALA A 36 -18.62 -25.29 -11.48
N GLU A 37 -18.03 -26.27 -12.19
CA GLU A 37 -17.65 -27.54 -11.56
C GLU A 37 -16.25 -28.06 -11.99
N ALA A 38 -15.31 -27.13 -12.19
CA ALA A 38 -13.89 -27.46 -12.45
C ALA A 38 -12.95 -27.14 -11.28
N VAL A 39 -13.37 -26.36 -10.27
CA VAL A 39 -12.50 -25.90 -9.18
C VAL A 39 -12.36 -26.92 -8.04
N SER A 40 -13.36 -27.79 -7.81
CA SER A 40 -13.36 -28.69 -6.65
C SER A 40 -12.50 -29.97 -6.78
N ARG A 41 -12.01 -30.33 -7.99
CA ARG A 41 -11.15 -31.52 -8.16
C ARG A 41 -9.65 -31.26 -7.92
N ARG A 42 -9.22 -30.00 -7.85
CA ARG A 42 -7.82 -29.61 -7.62
C ARG A 42 -7.45 -29.69 -6.13
N TYR A 43 -8.39 -29.40 -5.24
CA TYR A 43 -8.16 -29.34 -3.78
C TYR A 43 -8.04 -30.72 -3.13
N ILE A 44 -8.84 -31.71 -3.55
CA ILE A 44 -8.80 -33.07 -2.98
C ILE A 44 -7.52 -33.84 -3.35
N LYS A 45 -6.90 -33.51 -4.51
CA LYS A 45 -5.67 -34.18 -4.97
C LYS A 45 -4.40 -33.74 -4.22
N ASN A 46 -4.40 -32.54 -3.63
CA ASN A 46 -3.27 -32.04 -2.84
C ASN A 46 -3.29 -32.60 -1.41
N ILE A 47 -4.47 -32.80 -0.82
CA ILE A 47 -4.62 -33.43 0.50
C ILE A 47 -4.19 -34.91 0.47
N GLU A 48 -4.51 -35.66 -0.59
CA GLU A 48 -4.04 -37.05 -0.77
C GLU A 48 -2.52 -37.15 -1.00
N LYS A 49 -1.86 -36.07 -1.46
CA LYS A 49 -0.41 -36.03 -1.71
C LYS A 49 0.38 -35.75 -0.42
N SER A 50 -0.14 -34.89 0.46
CA SER A 50 0.47 -34.64 1.78
C SER A 50 0.39 -35.86 2.71
N TRP A 51 -0.74 -36.57 2.73
CA TRP A 51 -0.89 -37.78 3.57
C TRP A 51 0.01 -38.96 3.18
N LYS A 52 0.51 -39.01 1.93
CA LYS A 52 1.46 -40.05 1.50
C LYS A 52 2.92 -39.70 1.80
N LYS A 53 3.23 -38.44 2.11
CA LYS A 53 4.59 -37.98 2.42
C LYS A 53 4.98 -38.23 3.89
N GLU A 54 4.00 -38.37 4.79
CA GLU A 54 4.23 -38.63 6.23
C GLU A 54 4.35 -40.12 6.63
N GLN A 55 4.25 -41.07 5.70
CA GLN A 55 4.42 -42.51 6.00
C GLN A 55 5.78 -43.11 5.62
N ILE A 56 6.73 -42.29 5.19
CA ILE A 56 8.10 -42.72 4.87
C ILE A 56 9.01 -41.79 5.66
N TYR A 57 9.92 -42.35 6.46
CA TYR A 57 10.81 -41.69 7.43
C TYR A 57 10.28 -41.54 8.86
N GLY A 58 10.21 -42.68 9.56
CA GLY A 58 10.32 -42.69 11.02
C GLY A 58 11.78 -42.75 11.47
N GLY A 59 12.10 -42.07 12.58
CA GLY A 59 13.25 -42.37 13.46
C GLY A 59 14.38 -41.33 13.56
N GLU A 60 14.36 -40.60 14.67
CA GLU A 60 15.48 -40.13 15.54
C GLU A 60 16.77 -39.47 14.96
N CYS A 61 16.91 -38.18 15.32
CA CYS A 61 18.04 -37.49 15.98
C CYS A 61 19.38 -37.09 15.29
N GLU A 62 19.68 -35.79 15.52
CA GLU A 62 20.94 -35.08 15.75
C GLU A 62 21.78 -34.47 14.61
N LYS A 63 21.81 -33.12 14.66
CA LYS A 63 22.92 -32.16 14.43
C LYS A 63 23.67 -32.23 13.10
N ILE A 64 23.59 -31.14 12.32
CA ILE A 64 24.71 -30.24 11.97
C ILE A 64 24.09 -28.91 11.46
N PHE A 65 24.25 -27.84 12.23
CA PHE A 65 24.30 -26.48 11.69
C PHE A 65 25.77 -26.15 11.45
N SER A 66 26.13 -25.62 10.28
CA SER A 66 27.41 -24.94 10.14
C SER A 66 27.36 -23.72 9.21
N HIS A 67 27.69 -22.58 9.81
CA HIS A 67 28.57 -21.53 9.28
C HIS A 67 28.12 -20.62 8.13
N THR A 68 27.03 -20.89 7.41
CA THR A 68 26.64 -20.05 6.25
C THR A 68 25.92 -18.75 6.65
N GLU A 69 25.21 -18.72 7.78
CA GLU A 69 24.44 -17.53 8.18
C GLU A 69 25.26 -16.45 8.89
N LYS A 70 26.47 -16.76 9.39
CA LYS A 70 27.30 -15.78 10.11
C LYS A 70 28.21 -14.94 9.21
N VAL A 71 28.39 -15.30 7.94
CA VAL A 71 29.22 -14.52 6.99
C VAL A 71 28.36 -13.53 6.18
N ASN A 72 27.08 -13.81 5.97
CA ASN A 72 26.15 -12.91 5.26
C ASN A 72 25.74 -11.67 6.06
N ILE A 73 25.86 -11.70 7.39
CA ILE A 73 25.56 -10.55 8.26
C ILE A 73 26.71 -9.51 8.24
N MET A 74 27.97 -9.93 8.08
CA MET A 74 29.11 -8.99 8.08
C MET A 74 29.36 -8.27 6.75
N LYS A 75 28.84 -8.77 5.61
CA LYS A 75 29.08 -8.12 4.29
C LYS A 75 28.02 -7.07 3.93
N LYS A 76 26.79 -7.16 4.44
CA LYS A 76 25.74 -6.14 4.22
C LYS A 76 26.04 -4.79 4.91
N GLN A 77 26.90 -4.76 5.93
CA GLN A 77 27.29 -3.52 6.63
C GLN A 77 28.42 -2.72 5.95
N VAL A 78 29.17 -3.28 4.99
CA VAL A 78 30.27 -2.57 4.32
C VAL A 78 29.81 -1.80 3.07
N TYR A 79 28.70 -2.19 2.44
CA TYR A 79 28.20 -1.55 1.21
C TYR A 79 27.32 -0.31 1.45
N ARG A 80 26.66 -0.17 2.61
CA ARG A 80 25.92 1.07 2.96
C ARG A 80 26.83 2.29 3.21
N LYS A 81 28.14 2.11 3.42
CA LYS A 81 29.11 3.22 3.62
C LYS A 81 29.73 3.81 2.35
N LEU A 82 29.37 3.34 1.15
CA LEU A 82 29.97 3.80 -0.11
C LEU A 82 29.04 4.62 -1.03
N LEU A 83 27.76 4.83 -0.67
CA LEU A 83 26.83 5.67 -1.43
C LEU A 83 26.55 7.06 -0.84
N ALA A 84 27.10 7.40 0.33
CA ALA A 84 27.02 8.75 0.92
C ALA A 84 28.25 9.63 0.59
N ALA A 85 28.89 9.44 -0.57
CA ALA A 85 30.06 10.23 -0.97
C ALA A 85 30.08 10.49 -2.48
N CYS A 86 29.06 11.12 -3.05
CA CYS A 86 29.12 11.68 -4.41
C CYS A 86 28.15 12.84 -4.71
N VAL A 87 27.84 13.73 -3.74
CA VAL A 87 27.37 15.09 -4.08
C VAL A 87 27.92 16.09 -3.05
N SER A 88 29.13 16.60 -3.28
CA SER A 88 29.55 17.94 -2.85
C SER A 88 30.98 18.25 -3.30
N VAL A 89 31.19 19.53 -3.59
CA VAL A 89 32.46 20.24 -3.82
C VAL A 89 33.00 20.24 -5.25
N SER A 90 32.72 21.32 -5.98
CA SER A 90 33.80 22.17 -6.51
C SER A 90 33.32 23.55 -6.98
N LEU A 91 33.25 24.50 -6.04
CA LEU A 91 33.45 25.92 -6.31
C LEU A 91 34.26 26.54 -5.16
N GLY A 92 35.44 27.09 -5.47
CA GLY A 92 36.32 27.71 -4.47
C GLY A 92 37.77 27.97 -4.90
N THR A 93 37.95 28.86 -5.88
CA THR A 93 39.07 29.82 -6.14
C THR A 93 40.43 29.69 -5.43
N VAL A 94 41.54 29.79 -6.21
CA VAL A 94 42.75 30.59 -5.89
C VAL A 94 43.41 31.18 -7.16
N LEU A 95 43.27 32.51 -7.29
CA LEU A 95 44.25 33.58 -7.62
C LEU A 95 45.46 33.38 -8.58
N LEU A 96 45.52 34.33 -9.52
CA LEU A 96 46.62 35.24 -9.93
C LEU A 96 47.18 35.16 -11.38
N ALA A 97 47.16 36.37 -11.96
CA ALA A 97 48.04 36.94 -12.99
C ALA A 97 47.75 36.69 -14.48
N GLY A 98 47.43 37.79 -15.18
CA GLY A 98 48.26 38.21 -16.32
C GLY A 98 47.55 38.38 -17.66
N CYS A 99 47.32 39.65 -18.02
CA CYS A 99 47.51 40.28 -19.33
C CYS A 99 46.77 39.74 -20.58
N GLY A 100 46.09 40.65 -21.29
CA GLY A 100 46.10 40.61 -22.76
C GLY A 100 44.87 41.16 -23.45
N ASP A 101 45.00 42.39 -23.96
CA ASP A 101 44.11 43.08 -24.90
C ASP A 101 43.62 42.24 -26.09
N SER A 102 42.42 42.55 -26.60
CA SER A 102 42.15 43.07 -27.95
C SER A 102 40.65 42.94 -28.28
N ALA A 103 39.90 44.05 -28.33
CA ALA A 103 39.65 44.89 -29.52
C ALA A 103 38.63 44.29 -30.51
N GLY A 104 37.53 45.00 -30.77
CA GLY A 104 36.63 44.64 -31.87
C GLY A 104 35.25 45.31 -31.93
N THR A 105 35.22 46.64 -31.91
CA THR A 105 34.14 47.57 -32.33
C THR A 105 33.08 47.08 -33.34
N THR A 106 31.83 47.50 -33.13
CA THR A 106 30.97 48.38 -33.99
C THR A 106 29.50 48.20 -33.54
N GLY A 107 28.62 49.18 -33.33
CA GLY A 107 28.65 50.64 -33.38
C GLY A 107 27.19 51.18 -33.40
N THR A 108 26.92 52.29 -32.68
CA THR A 108 25.91 53.36 -32.95
C THR A 108 24.41 53.01 -32.93
N LYS A 109 23.44 53.76 -32.36
CA LYS A 109 23.21 55.20 -32.01
C LYS A 109 21.97 55.25 -31.07
N THR A 110 21.99 55.90 -29.89
CA THR A 110 21.42 57.25 -29.57
C THR A 110 20.06 57.61 -30.18
N GLU A 111 19.03 57.88 -29.35
CA GLU A 111 18.64 59.24 -28.90
C GLU A 111 17.49 59.22 -27.88
N ASP A 112 17.60 60.14 -26.91
CA ASP A 112 16.62 60.58 -25.91
C ASP A 112 15.37 61.24 -26.55
N VAL A 113 14.30 61.44 -25.76
CA VAL A 113 13.77 62.78 -25.40
C VAL A 113 12.49 62.71 -24.55
N PHE A 114 12.51 63.53 -23.50
CA PHE A 114 11.51 63.98 -22.52
C PHE A 114 10.21 64.62 -23.05
N LEU A 115 9.17 64.69 -22.17
CA LEU A 115 8.33 65.85 -21.75
C LEU A 115 6.98 65.32 -21.16
N THR A 116 6.73 65.31 -19.85
CA THR A 116 6.19 66.36 -18.93
C THR A 116 4.81 66.96 -19.23
N THR A 117 3.90 66.86 -18.25
CA THR A 117 2.94 67.88 -17.70
C THR A 117 2.22 67.22 -16.49
N GLU A 118 2.44 67.59 -15.21
CA GLU A 118 1.86 68.73 -14.41
C GLU A 118 0.31 68.85 -14.54
N ALA A 119 -0.55 69.05 -13.53
CA ALA A 119 -0.53 69.26 -12.06
C ALA A 119 -2.00 68.99 -11.56
N GLN A 120 -2.31 68.65 -10.30
CA GLN A 120 -2.58 69.60 -9.22
C GLN A 120 -2.90 68.89 -7.89
N THR A 121 -2.60 69.63 -6.83
CA THR A 121 -2.44 69.34 -5.41
C THR A 121 -3.70 69.59 -4.58
N GLU A 122 -3.84 68.92 -3.43
CA GLU A 122 -4.19 69.49 -2.10
C GLU A 122 -4.00 68.36 -1.05
N ALA A 123 -2.86 68.32 -0.32
CA ALA A 123 -2.62 68.92 1.01
C ALA A 123 -3.52 68.31 2.11
N ARG A 124 -3.00 67.72 3.22
CA ARG A 124 -2.06 68.35 4.17
C ARG A 124 -1.53 67.35 5.22
N THR A 125 -0.20 67.41 5.45
CA THR A 125 0.58 67.41 6.74
C THR A 125 0.38 66.28 7.75
N ALA A 126 1.39 65.77 8.46
CA ALA A 126 2.86 65.93 8.61
C ALA A 126 3.22 64.96 9.78
N ASP A 127 4.42 64.55 10.13
CA ASP A 127 5.81 64.76 9.74
C ASP A 127 6.53 63.54 10.36
N VAL A 128 7.44 62.90 9.65
CA VAL A 128 8.33 61.86 10.19
C VAL A 128 9.72 62.45 10.17
N SER A 129 10.29 62.70 11.36
CA SER A 129 11.70 63.06 11.49
C SER A 129 12.52 61.82 11.82
N GLU A 130 13.52 61.59 10.97
CA GLU A 130 14.61 60.63 11.12
C GLU A 130 15.35 60.77 12.45
N ALA A 131 15.79 59.65 13.02
CA ALA A 131 17.10 59.57 13.68
C ALA A 131 17.60 58.11 13.70
N GLN A 132 18.75 57.92 13.07
CA GLN A 132 19.61 56.74 13.17
C GLN A 132 20.01 56.47 14.63
N GLN A 133 20.06 55.20 15.03
CA GLN A 133 21.17 54.69 15.86
C GLN A 133 21.16 53.14 15.95
N GLU A 134 22.23 52.52 15.45
CA GLU A 134 22.70 51.22 15.93
C GLU A 134 23.22 51.34 17.37
N SER A 135 22.95 50.33 18.20
CA SER A 135 23.90 49.72 19.16
C SER A 135 23.16 48.87 20.21
N GLU A 136 23.20 47.56 19.97
CA GLU A 136 23.36 46.43 20.90
C GLU A 136 22.91 46.47 22.38
N THR A 137 22.24 45.36 22.73
CA THR A 137 22.20 44.62 24.00
C THR A 137 21.47 45.22 25.20
N GLN A 138 20.32 44.62 25.53
CA GLN A 138 20.14 43.89 26.79
C GLN A 138 18.90 42.99 26.77
N THR A 139 19.10 41.81 27.32
CA THR A 139 18.24 40.65 27.51
C THR A 139 16.94 40.99 28.23
N GLU A 140 15.79 40.66 27.65
CA GLU A 140 14.55 40.40 28.40
C GLU A 140 14.23 38.91 28.25
N VAL A 141 14.38 38.20 29.37
CA VAL A 141 13.81 36.87 29.59
C VAL A 141 12.29 37.06 29.56
N GLN A 142 11.63 36.61 28.50
CA GLN A 142 10.18 36.42 28.53
C GLN A 142 9.90 35.10 29.23
N GLU A 143 9.27 35.21 30.40
CA GLU A 143 8.60 34.11 31.07
C GLU A 143 7.55 33.51 30.12
N ASN A 144 7.74 32.26 29.74
CA ASN A 144 6.71 31.46 29.06
C ASN A 144 5.51 31.32 30.01
N ASN A 145 4.41 31.98 29.67
CA ASN A 145 3.12 31.82 30.33
C ASN A 145 2.51 30.45 29.95
N THR A 146 2.17 29.68 30.97
CA THR A 146 1.62 28.32 30.97
C THR A 146 0.14 28.23 30.52
N SER A 147 -0.22 28.74 29.35
CA SER A 147 -1.61 28.71 28.85
C SER A 147 -1.94 27.56 27.88
N GLU A 148 -0.97 26.72 27.48
CA GLU A 148 -1.18 25.69 26.44
C GLU A 148 -1.67 24.32 26.95
N ASP A 149 -1.62 24.07 28.27
CA ASP A 149 -2.00 22.79 28.88
C ASP A 149 -3.45 22.70 29.39
N VAL A 150 -4.29 23.70 29.08
CA VAL A 150 -5.68 23.70 29.54
C VAL A 150 -6.52 22.77 28.64
N VAL A 151 -6.92 21.63 29.19
CA VAL A 151 -7.95 20.77 28.58
C VAL A 151 -9.32 21.27 29.03
N GLU A 152 -10.08 21.82 28.09
CA GLU A 152 -11.46 22.21 28.33
C GLU A 152 -12.31 20.98 28.69
N PRO A 153 -13.18 21.03 29.71
CA PRO A 153 -14.00 19.88 30.09
C PRO A 153 -15.00 19.53 28.98
N VAL A 154 -15.50 18.28 29.02
CA VAL A 154 -16.45 17.71 28.03
C VAL A 154 -17.67 18.62 27.79
N GLY A 155 -18.25 19.19 28.84
CA GLY A 155 -19.47 20.00 28.74
C GLY A 155 -20.73 19.14 28.59
N GLU A 156 -21.74 19.66 27.88
CA GLU A 156 -22.97 18.91 27.56
C GLU A 156 -22.71 17.94 26.40
N VAL A 157 -23.06 16.66 26.59
CA VAL A 157 -22.90 15.63 25.56
C VAL A 157 -24.03 15.75 24.54
N THR A 158 -23.66 15.95 23.27
CA THR A 158 -24.57 15.96 22.12
C THR A 158 -24.52 14.61 21.42
N THR A 159 -25.67 14.01 21.10
CA THR A 159 -25.72 12.73 20.39
C THR A 159 -26.56 12.82 19.13
N PHE A 160 -26.21 12.01 18.14
CA PHE A 160 -26.90 11.91 16.86
C PHE A 160 -27.45 10.50 16.69
N THR A 161 -28.71 10.38 16.28
CA THR A 161 -29.36 9.09 16.06
C THR A 161 -29.15 8.63 14.62
N LEU A 162 -28.97 7.32 14.45
CA LEU A 162 -29.01 6.69 13.13
C LEU A 162 -30.41 6.83 12.50
N PRO A 163 -30.51 6.73 11.16
CA PRO A 163 -31.79 6.78 10.48
C PRO A 163 -32.68 5.59 10.87
N ASP A 164 -34.00 5.74 10.75
CA ASP A 164 -34.99 4.67 11.00
C ASP A 164 -35.31 3.83 9.74
N GLY A 165 -34.62 4.11 8.63
CA GLY A 165 -34.83 3.49 7.31
C GLY A 165 -33.87 4.04 6.25
N PRO A 166 -33.94 3.56 5.00
CA PRO A 166 -33.08 4.05 3.92
C PRO A 166 -33.25 5.57 3.70
N GLU A 167 -32.15 6.28 3.47
CA GLU A 167 -32.15 7.71 3.13
C GLU A 167 -31.70 7.95 1.69
N GLU A 168 -32.19 9.02 1.06
CA GLU A 168 -31.62 9.52 -0.20
C GLU A 168 -30.32 10.27 0.09
N SER A 169 -29.30 10.04 -0.74
CA SER A 169 -27.95 10.60 -0.57
C SER A 169 -27.27 10.79 -1.93
N ASP A 170 -26.10 11.44 -1.94
CA ASP A 170 -25.24 11.58 -3.11
C ASP A 170 -24.44 10.29 -3.40
N ILE A 171 -24.36 9.39 -2.42
CA ILE A 171 -23.77 8.05 -2.57
C ILE A 171 -24.82 6.96 -2.38
N PHE A 172 -24.66 5.86 -3.11
CA PHE A 172 -25.40 4.63 -2.87
C PHE A 172 -24.69 3.81 -1.80
N VAL A 173 -25.44 3.29 -0.83
CA VAL A 173 -24.91 2.35 0.18
C VAL A 173 -25.88 1.20 0.34
N GLN A 174 -25.45 -0.02 0.00
CA GLN A 174 -26.25 -1.20 0.26
C GLN A 174 -26.28 -1.48 1.77
N PRO A 175 -27.46 -1.72 2.38
CA PRO A 175 -27.52 -2.08 3.80
C PRO A 175 -26.75 -3.38 4.07
N VAL A 176 -26.12 -3.45 5.24
CA VAL A 176 -25.48 -4.64 5.81
C VAL A 176 -26.51 -5.37 6.65
N ALA A 177 -26.80 -6.62 6.28
CA ALA A 177 -27.79 -7.42 6.97
C ALA A 177 -27.33 -7.74 8.40
N ASP A 178 -28.25 -7.60 9.35
CA ASP A 178 -28.08 -7.97 10.75
C ASP A 178 -26.88 -7.33 11.48
N ILE A 179 -26.36 -6.20 10.98
CA ILE A 179 -25.32 -5.45 11.66
C ILE A 179 -25.81 -4.92 13.02
N SER A 180 -25.00 -5.11 14.05
CA SER A 180 -25.32 -4.69 15.42
C SER A 180 -25.36 -3.16 15.55
N ASP A 181 -26.24 -2.64 16.42
CA ASP A 181 -26.21 -1.22 16.82
C ASP A 181 -24.95 -0.87 17.61
N ASP A 182 -24.34 -1.88 18.25
CA ASP A 182 -23.09 -1.76 19.02
C ASP A 182 -21.83 -1.94 18.15
N PHE A 183 -21.98 -2.23 16.84
CA PHE A 183 -20.84 -2.41 15.94
C PHE A 183 -19.96 -1.14 15.96
N ILE A 184 -18.65 -1.33 16.13
CA ILE A 184 -17.70 -0.22 16.20
C ILE A 184 -17.56 0.38 14.80
N ARG A 185 -17.92 1.66 14.69
CA ARG A 185 -17.78 2.51 13.51
C ARG A 185 -16.79 3.59 13.87
N GLY A 186 -15.53 3.20 13.85
CA GLY A 186 -14.41 3.95 14.38
C GLY A 186 -13.73 4.81 13.33
N MET A 187 -13.05 5.85 13.80
CA MET A 187 -12.17 6.71 13.00
C MET A 187 -10.92 7.02 13.82
N ASP A 188 -9.73 6.90 13.23
CA ASP A 188 -8.53 7.51 13.76
C ASP A 188 -8.51 9.00 13.36
N ALA A 189 -8.39 9.87 14.36
CA ALA A 189 -8.46 11.33 14.19
C ALA A 189 -7.29 12.02 14.90
N SER A 190 -6.14 11.35 14.97
CA SER A 190 -4.97 11.81 15.70
C SER A 190 -4.31 13.05 15.07
N ALA A 191 -4.33 13.20 13.75
CA ALA A 191 -3.75 14.38 13.09
C ALA A 191 -4.55 15.68 13.26
N VAL A 192 -5.80 15.63 13.77
CA VAL A 192 -6.71 16.80 13.78
C VAL A 192 -6.07 18.03 14.43
N LEU A 193 -5.44 17.88 15.59
CA LEU A 193 -4.92 19.03 16.33
C LEU A 193 -3.75 19.71 15.61
N SER A 194 -2.83 18.94 15.02
CA SER A 194 -1.69 19.51 14.28
C SER A 194 -2.17 20.18 12.99
N VAL A 195 -3.15 19.59 12.30
CA VAL A 195 -3.76 20.14 11.09
C VAL A 195 -4.49 21.46 11.38
N GLU A 196 -5.27 21.54 12.45
CA GLU A 196 -5.92 22.79 12.90
C GLU A 196 -4.89 23.86 13.30
N ASN A 197 -3.82 23.47 14.01
CA ASN A 197 -2.75 24.39 14.39
C ASN A 197 -1.99 24.96 13.18
N SER A 198 -1.93 24.22 12.08
CA SER A 198 -1.41 24.69 10.79
C SER A 198 -2.37 25.61 10.04
N GLY A 199 -3.59 25.80 10.52
CA GLY A 199 -4.58 26.73 9.98
C GLY A 199 -5.60 26.12 9.03
N ALA A 200 -5.60 24.79 8.85
CA ALA A 200 -6.67 24.11 8.14
C ALA A 200 -7.95 24.11 9.00
N VAL A 201 -9.11 24.06 8.33
CA VAL A 201 -10.42 24.21 8.95
C VAL A 201 -11.35 23.11 8.44
N TYR A 202 -12.16 22.54 9.32
CA TYR A 202 -13.19 21.56 8.95
C TYR A 202 -14.57 22.21 8.91
N TYR A 203 -15.42 21.67 8.05
CA TYR A 203 -16.78 22.16 7.83
C TYR A 203 -17.82 21.07 8.12
N GLY A 204 -19.05 21.49 8.39
CA GLY A 204 -20.23 20.63 8.38
C GLY A 204 -20.83 20.52 6.97
N TYR A 205 -21.83 19.66 6.82
CA TYR A 205 -22.56 19.48 5.55
C TYR A 205 -23.33 20.74 5.09
N ASP A 206 -23.53 21.73 5.96
CA ASP A 206 -24.12 23.02 5.60
C ASP A 206 -23.10 24.06 5.10
N GLY A 207 -21.82 23.66 4.98
CA GLY A 207 -20.70 24.49 4.52
C GLY A 207 -20.21 25.49 5.56
N LYS A 208 -20.60 25.35 6.84
CA LYS A 208 -20.07 26.19 7.92
C LYS A 208 -18.95 25.48 8.66
N GLU A 209 -17.98 26.26 9.12
CA GLU A 209 -16.94 25.79 10.03
C GLU A 209 -17.57 25.10 11.24
N GLN A 210 -17.13 23.88 11.51
CA GLN A 210 -17.69 22.99 12.54
C GLN A 210 -16.56 22.16 13.14
N ASP A 211 -16.70 21.80 14.42
CA ASP A 211 -15.79 20.83 15.05
C ASP A 211 -15.86 19.50 14.27
N VAL A 212 -14.71 19.00 13.80
CA VAL A 212 -14.64 17.77 13.02
C VAL A 212 -15.31 16.59 13.74
N PHE A 213 -15.19 16.51 15.07
CA PHE A 213 -15.81 15.44 15.86
C PHE A 213 -17.35 15.52 15.86
N GLU A 214 -17.93 16.72 15.69
CA GLU A 214 -19.37 16.85 15.49
C GLU A 214 -19.77 16.27 14.13
N THR A 215 -19.02 16.58 13.06
CA THR A 215 -19.26 16.07 11.71
C THR A 215 -19.13 14.55 11.65
N LEU A 216 -18.11 13.98 12.33
CA LEU A 216 -17.93 12.53 12.45
C LEU A 216 -19.13 11.88 13.16
N ALA A 217 -19.57 12.43 14.29
CA ALA A 217 -20.71 11.91 15.04
C ALA A 217 -22.04 12.03 14.26
N GLN A 218 -22.26 13.14 13.55
CA GLN A 218 -23.40 13.32 12.62
C GLN A 218 -23.42 12.24 11.53
N SER A 219 -22.24 11.78 11.11
CA SER A 219 -22.04 10.77 10.08
C SER A 219 -22.06 9.34 10.62
N GLY A 220 -22.39 9.14 11.90
CA GLY A 220 -22.59 7.83 12.52
C GLY A 220 -21.34 7.17 13.09
N VAL A 221 -20.20 7.89 13.14
CA VAL A 221 -19.00 7.44 13.88
C VAL A 221 -19.35 7.39 15.38
N ASN A 222 -19.00 6.30 16.05
CA ASN A 222 -19.29 6.07 17.47
C ASN A 222 -18.04 5.83 18.32
N TYR A 223 -16.87 5.82 17.70
CA TYR A 223 -15.59 5.55 18.34
C TYR A 223 -14.48 6.36 17.67
N ILE A 224 -13.56 6.89 18.47
CA ILE A 224 -12.35 7.55 17.98
C ILE A 224 -11.14 6.75 18.45
N ARG A 225 -10.21 6.45 17.55
CA ARG A 225 -8.88 5.93 17.90
C ARG A 225 -7.87 7.08 17.93
N LEU A 226 -7.00 7.07 18.94
CA LEU A 226 -5.96 8.07 19.12
C LEU A 226 -4.65 7.37 19.44
N ARG A 227 -3.68 7.46 18.53
CA ARG A 227 -2.30 7.06 18.83
C ARG A 227 -1.67 7.98 19.87
N VAL A 228 -0.81 7.41 20.70
CA VAL A 228 -0.09 8.11 21.76
C VAL A 228 1.36 7.66 21.80
N TRP A 229 2.26 8.60 21.56
CA TRP A 229 3.70 8.49 21.73
C TRP A 229 4.13 9.00 23.10
N ASN A 230 5.21 8.42 23.62
CA ASN A 230 5.72 8.72 24.95
C ASN A 230 6.28 10.15 25.03
N ASP A 231 7.19 10.50 24.12
CA ASP A 231 7.82 11.81 24.02
C ASP A 231 8.21 12.13 22.57
N PRO A 232 7.26 12.58 21.72
CA PRO A 232 7.48 12.78 20.29
C PRO A 232 8.19 14.09 19.95
N TYR A 233 9.23 14.43 20.72
CA TYR A 233 9.99 15.65 20.60
C TYR A 233 11.50 15.39 20.73
N ASP A 234 12.31 16.25 20.11
CA ASP A 234 13.76 16.31 20.33
C ASP A 234 14.11 17.00 21.66
N GLU A 235 15.40 17.05 22.00
CA GLU A 235 15.88 17.71 23.24
C GLU A 235 15.55 19.22 23.34
N ASN A 236 15.20 19.86 22.23
CA ASN A 236 14.85 21.28 22.15
C ASN A 236 13.33 21.51 22.16
N GLY A 237 12.53 20.44 22.21
CA GLY A 237 11.07 20.51 22.17
C GLY A 237 10.49 20.66 20.76
N ASN A 238 11.27 20.38 19.70
CA ASN A 238 10.75 20.34 18.34
C ASN A 238 10.04 19.00 18.11
N GLY A 239 8.79 19.04 17.66
CA GLY A 239 7.97 17.84 17.48
C GLY A 239 8.41 17.03 16.26
N TYR A 240 8.37 15.71 16.39
CA TYR A 240 8.80 14.77 15.35
C TYR A 240 7.89 14.72 14.12
N GLY A 241 6.72 15.35 14.15
CA GLY A 241 5.74 15.27 13.08
C GLY A 241 4.68 14.22 13.35
N GLY A 242 3.96 13.81 12.31
CA GLY A 242 2.93 12.77 12.38
C GLY A 242 1.79 13.08 13.36
N GLY A 243 1.58 14.36 13.66
CA GLY A 243 0.61 14.87 14.62
C GLY A 243 1.16 15.28 15.98
N ASN A 244 2.43 14.97 16.31
CA ASN A 244 3.02 15.19 17.64
C ASN A 244 2.14 14.61 18.76
N ASN A 245 1.64 13.39 18.55
CA ASN A 245 0.58 12.77 19.35
C ASN A 245 1.06 12.32 20.73
N ASP A 246 1.21 13.25 21.65
CA ASP A 246 1.46 12.96 23.07
C ASP A 246 0.16 12.77 23.88
N LEU A 247 0.32 12.50 25.18
CA LEU A 247 -0.80 12.35 26.11
C LEU A 247 -1.71 13.59 26.17
N THR A 248 -1.13 14.79 26.11
CA THR A 248 -1.89 16.05 26.16
C THR A 248 -2.77 16.19 24.92
N THR A 249 -2.25 15.85 23.76
CA THR A 249 -2.97 15.81 22.49
C THR A 249 -4.12 14.80 22.56
N ALA A 250 -3.85 13.58 23.06
CA ALA A 250 -4.88 12.55 23.25
C ALA A 250 -5.99 13.00 24.21
N MET A 251 -5.66 13.71 25.30
CA MET A 251 -6.65 14.28 26.22
C MET A 251 -7.53 15.33 25.52
N LYS A 252 -6.93 16.26 24.77
CA LYS A 252 -7.67 17.32 24.05
C LYS A 252 -8.63 16.73 23.02
N LEU A 253 -8.16 15.79 22.21
CA LEU A 253 -8.97 15.13 21.17
C LEU A 253 -10.02 14.20 21.80
N GLY A 254 -9.64 13.43 22.82
CA GLY A 254 -10.54 12.50 23.49
C GLY A 254 -11.72 13.19 24.20
N VAL A 255 -11.49 14.39 24.76
CA VAL A 255 -12.58 15.19 25.35
C VAL A 255 -13.53 15.75 24.28
N ARG A 256 -13.01 16.15 23.11
CA ARG A 256 -13.83 16.54 21.96
C ARG A 256 -14.68 15.37 21.46
N ALA A 257 -14.11 14.17 21.36
CA ALA A 257 -14.86 12.96 21.00
C ALA A 257 -15.99 12.66 22.00
N ALA A 258 -15.69 12.71 23.30
CA ALA A 258 -16.67 12.46 24.37
C ALA A 258 -17.83 13.48 24.36
N ARG A 259 -17.57 14.73 23.95
CA ARG A 259 -18.61 15.77 23.81
C ARG A 259 -19.69 15.39 22.79
N TYR A 260 -19.35 14.57 21.80
CA TYR A 260 -20.29 14.09 20.80
C TYR A 260 -20.68 12.61 21.00
N GLY A 261 -20.51 12.10 22.22
CA GLY A 261 -20.97 10.77 22.61
C GLY A 261 -20.18 9.61 22.01
N MET A 262 -18.98 9.86 21.47
CA MET A 262 -18.10 8.82 20.94
C MET A 262 -17.18 8.28 22.06
N LYS A 263 -17.00 6.96 22.08
CA LYS A 263 -15.98 6.33 22.91
C LYS A 263 -14.59 6.56 22.33
N VAL A 264 -13.54 6.36 23.14
CA VAL A 264 -12.16 6.52 22.70
C VAL A 264 -11.35 5.25 22.90
N CYS A 265 -10.59 4.86 21.86
CA CYS A 265 -9.60 3.82 21.85
C CYS A 265 -8.24 4.49 21.95
N ILE A 266 -7.54 4.28 23.06
CA ILE A 266 -6.21 4.86 23.27
C ILE A 266 -5.19 3.84 22.80
N ASP A 267 -4.49 4.19 21.73
CA ASP A 267 -3.42 3.36 21.17
C ASP A 267 -2.06 3.83 21.68
N PHE A 268 -1.55 3.13 22.69
CA PHE A 268 -0.20 3.37 23.16
C PHE A 268 0.79 2.63 22.26
N HIS A 269 1.54 3.38 21.47
CA HIS A 269 2.61 2.83 20.65
C HIS A 269 3.79 2.32 21.48
N TYR A 270 3.98 2.88 22.68
CA TYR A 270 5.15 2.63 23.53
C TYR A 270 6.49 2.84 22.81
N SER A 271 6.53 3.94 22.07
CA SER A 271 7.61 4.49 21.27
C SER A 271 7.47 6.02 21.28
N ASP A 272 8.54 6.76 21.01
CA ASP A 272 8.46 8.22 20.84
C ASP A 272 8.00 8.64 19.45
N PHE A 273 7.90 7.69 18.51
CA PHE A 273 7.42 7.95 17.15
C PHE A 273 6.71 6.71 16.58
N TRP A 274 6.41 6.72 15.27
CA TRP A 274 5.74 5.63 14.57
C TRP A 274 6.23 4.24 15.01
N ALA A 275 5.26 3.35 15.28
CA ALA A 275 5.52 1.96 15.64
C ALA A 275 4.76 1.07 14.66
N ASP A 276 5.47 0.18 13.98
CA ASP A 276 4.97 -0.69 12.92
C ASP A 276 5.87 -1.95 12.79
N PRO A 277 5.67 -2.86 11.81
CA PRO A 277 6.49 -4.08 11.70
C PRO A 277 7.98 -3.83 11.49
N LYS A 278 8.40 -2.67 10.97
CA LYS A 278 9.81 -2.31 10.74
C LYS A 278 10.38 -1.46 11.88
N ARG A 279 9.52 -0.76 12.63
CA ARG A 279 9.90 0.22 13.65
C ARG A 279 9.24 -0.12 14.97
N GLN A 280 10.03 -0.57 15.93
CA GLN A 280 9.58 -0.81 17.30
C GLN A 280 10.63 -0.24 18.26
N HIS A 281 10.92 1.06 18.13
CA HIS A 281 11.95 1.72 18.93
C HIS A 281 11.51 1.82 20.40
N ALA A 282 12.48 1.73 21.32
CA ALA A 282 12.22 2.05 22.71
C ALA A 282 12.04 3.58 22.84
N PRO A 283 11.10 4.09 23.65
CA PRO A 283 11.09 5.49 24.03
C PRO A 283 12.48 5.92 24.53
N LYS A 284 12.90 7.15 24.26
CA LYS A 284 14.23 7.67 24.66
C LYS A 284 14.47 7.46 26.16
N ALA A 285 13.44 7.64 26.98
CA ALA A 285 13.49 7.45 28.42
C ALA A 285 13.75 6.00 28.88
N TRP A 286 13.51 5.01 28.01
CA TRP A 286 13.62 3.58 28.32
C TRP A 286 14.84 2.92 27.67
N GLU A 287 15.66 3.69 26.95
CA GLU A 287 16.88 3.18 26.35
C GLU A 287 17.84 2.62 27.42
N GLY A 288 18.38 1.42 27.16
CA GLY A 288 19.32 0.76 28.06
C GLY A 288 18.71 0.12 29.30
N MET A 289 17.39 0.24 29.52
CA MET A 289 16.70 -0.53 30.56
C MET A 289 16.71 -2.03 30.25
N THR A 290 16.79 -2.84 31.30
CA THR A 290 16.45 -4.27 31.21
C THR A 290 14.95 -4.46 30.96
N VAL A 291 14.55 -5.63 30.48
CA VAL A 291 13.11 -5.94 30.28
C VAL A 291 12.28 -5.77 31.55
N ASP A 292 12.82 -6.09 32.72
CA ASP A 292 12.13 -5.91 34.01
C ASP A 292 11.92 -4.43 34.31
N GLU A 293 12.98 -3.61 34.21
CA GLU A 293 12.91 -2.15 34.42
C GLU A 293 11.98 -1.49 33.39
N LYS A 294 12.02 -1.94 32.15
CA LYS A 294 11.16 -1.45 31.07
C LYS A 294 9.70 -1.85 31.30
N SER A 295 9.44 -3.04 31.83
CA SER A 295 8.10 -3.49 32.20
C SER A 295 7.51 -2.62 33.31
N ASP A 296 8.30 -2.28 34.32
CA ASP A 296 7.89 -1.37 35.39
C ASP A 296 7.62 0.05 34.84
N ALA A 297 8.51 0.57 33.98
CA ALA A 297 8.34 1.89 33.36
C ALA A 297 7.09 1.96 32.46
N LEU A 298 6.81 0.90 31.69
CA LEU A 298 5.62 0.78 30.86
C LEU A 298 4.35 0.73 31.71
N TYR A 299 4.36 -0.05 32.79
CA TYR A 299 3.25 -0.12 33.75
C TYR A 299 2.94 1.26 34.35
N ASP A 300 3.95 1.96 34.82
CA ASP A 300 3.82 3.29 35.43
C ASP A 300 3.28 4.30 34.40
N TYR A 301 3.87 4.32 33.20
CA TYR A 301 3.42 5.19 32.11
C TYR A 301 1.95 4.94 31.75
N THR A 302 1.54 3.68 31.62
CA THR A 302 0.16 3.31 31.28
C THR A 302 -0.81 3.70 32.40
N THR A 303 -0.43 3.44 33.66
CA THR A 303 -1.25 3.76 34.84
C THR A 303 -1.49 5.26 34.95
N GLU A 304 -0.41 6.06 34.85
CA GLU A 304 -0.50 7.51 34.95
C GLU A 304 -1.25 8.13 33.77
N SER A 305 -0.98 7.66 32.56
CA SER A 305 -1.59 8.20 31.34
C SER A 305 -3.09 7.92 31.28
N LEU A 306 -3.50 6.67 31.52
CA LEU A 306 -4.91 6.31 31.53
C LEU A 306 -5.67 7.01 32.65
N GLY A 307 -5.07 7.16 33.84
CA GLY A 307 -5.65 7.94 34.93
C GLY A 307 -5.92 9.39 34.52
N LYS A 308 -4.93 10.07 33.91
CA LYS A 308 -5.08 11.45 33.43
C LYS A 308 -6.15 11.60 32.34
N LEU A 309 -6.25 10.65 31.41
CA LEU A 309 -7.29 10.64 30.38
C LEU A 309 -8.70 10.53 30.99
N LEU A 310 -8.89 9.62 31.94
CA LEU A 310 -10.16 9.43 32.63
C LEU A 310 -10.52 10.66 33.49
N ASP A 311 -9.55 11.24 34.20
CA ASP A 311 -9.73 12.46 35.00
C ASP A 311 -10.10 13.68 34.14
N ALA A 312 -9.59 13.76 32.90
CA ALA A 312 -9.98 14.80 31.94
C ALA A 312 -11.41 14.63 31.40
N GLY A 313 -12.03 13.46 31.61
CA GLY A 313 -13.37 13.13 31.12
C GLY A 313 -13.40 12.47 29.75
N VAL A 314 -12.27 11.94 29.26
CA VAL A 314 -12.25 11.11 28.05
C VAL A 314 -13.05 9.82 28.33
N ASP A 315 -13.99 9.47 27.45
CA ASP A 315 -14.76 8.22 27.57
C ASP A 315 -14.00 7.04 26.96
N VAL A 316 -12.92 6.65 27.63
CA VAL A 316 -12.08 5.53 27.20
C VAL A 316 -12.88 4.23 27.31
N GLY A 317 -13.05 3.55 26.17
CA GLY A 317 -13.69 2.23 26.12
C GLY A 317 -12.74 1.09 25.74
N MET A 318 -11.57 1.42 25.18
CA MET A 318 -10.56 0.46 24.74
C MET A 318 -9.16 1.05 24.90
N VAL A 319 -8.20 0.22 25.27
CA VAL A 319 -6.78 0.57 25.27
C VAL A 319 -6.03 -0.49 24.46
N GLN A 320 -5.36 -0.06 23.39
CA GLN A 320 -4.48 -0.88 22.59
C GLN A 320 -3.07 -0.80 23.17
N ILE A 321 -2.51 -1.97 23.53
CA ILE A 321 -1.18 -2.09 24.13
C ILE A 321 -0.14 -2.45 23.07
N GLY A 322 0.40 -1.44 22.40
CA GLY A 322 1.33 -1.57 21.28
C GLY A 322 0.62 -1.52 19.92
N ASN A 323 1.30 -0.97 18.91
CA ASN A 323 0.81 -0.88 17.54
C ASN A 323 1.62 -1.79 16.61
N GLU A 324 0.91 -2.63 15.84
CA GLU A 324 1.48 -3.55 14.84
C GLU A 324 2.76 -4.26 15.33
N ILE A 325 2.66 -4.89 16.48
CA ILE A 325 3.78 -5.48 17.25
C ILE A 325 4.27 -6.81 16.67
N ASN A 326 4.23 -6.95 15.34
CA ASN A 326 4.56 -8.17 14.61
C ASN A 326 5.98 -8.66 14.92
N ASN A 327 6.94 -7.73 15.04
CA ASN A 327 8.36 -8.05 15.12
C ASN A 327 9.04 -7.51 16.39
N GLY A 328 8.29 -6.97 17.34
CA GLY A 328 8.83 -6.42 18.57
C GLY A 328 7.91 -5.40 19.23
N MET A 329 8.39 -4.83 20.34
CA MET A 329 7.71 -3.78 21.09
C MET A 329 8.72 -3.05 21.98
N SER A 330 8.68 -1.71 22.00
CA SER A 330 9.53 -0.87 22.87
C SER A 330 11.03 -1.24 22.85
N GLY A 331 11.56 -1.55 21.68
CA GLY A 331 12.96 -1.92 21.45
C GLY A 331 13.29 -3.39 21.71
N GLU A 332 12.35 -4.20 22.18
CA GLU A 332 12.54 -5.64 22.38
C GLU A 332 12.05 -6.44 21.17
N THR A 333 12.83 -7.44 20.75
CA THR A 333 12.46 -8.38 19.69
C THR A 333 12.37 -9.83 20.19
N ASP A 334 12.81 -10.09 21.44
CA ASP A 334 12.65 -11.40 22.06
C ASP A 334 11.20 -11.61 22.47
N VAL A 335 10.62 -12.76 22.10
CA VAL A 335 9.20 -13.03 22.29
C VAL A 335 8.82 -13.01 23.77
N ASP A 336 9.62 -13.63 24.65
CA ASP A 336 9.32 -13.68 26.09
C ASP A 336 9.35 -12.26 26.69
N ALA A 337 10.31 -11.44 26.25
CA ALA A 337 10.40 -10.04 26.66
C ALA A 337 9.18 -9.21 26.23
N VAL A 338 8.73 -9.36 24.98
CA VAL A 338 7.53 -8.67 24.48
C VAL A 338 6.28 -9.13 25.26
N MET A 339 6.12 -10.44 25.52
CA MET A 339 5.00 -10.94 26.31
C MET A 339 5.00 -10.41 27.75
N GLN A 340 6.18 -10.17 28.32
CA GLN A 340 6.30 -9.54 29.64
C GLN A 340 5.83 -8.08 29.61
N LEU A 341 6.21 -7.31 28.59
CA LEU A 341 5.76 -5.93 28.39
C LEU A 341 4.23 -5.85 28.21
N LEU A 342 3.65 -6.72 27.39
CA LEU A 342 2.20 -6.78 27.16
C LEU A 342 1.43 -7.12 28.43
N ASN A 343 1.91 -8.09 29.21
CA ASN A 343 1.33 -8.39 30.52
C ASN A 343 1.38 -7.19 31.47
N SER A 344 2.49 -6.43 31.44
CA SER A 344 2.66 -5.24 32.27
C SER A 344 1.66 -4.14 31.89
N GLY A 345 1.52 -3.84 30.59
CA GLY A 345 0.57 -2.85 30.08
C GLY A 345 -0.88 -3.26 30.35
N SER A 346 -1.23 -4.51 30.08
CA SER A 346 -2.57 -5.06 30.40
C SER A 346 -2.90 -4.91 31.88
N LYS A 347 -1.98 -5.31 32.76
CA LYS A 347 -2.17 -5.19 34.21
C LYS A 347 -2.45 -3.74 34.63
N ALA A 348 -1.70 -2.77 34.09
CA ALA A 348 -1.93 -1.35 34.36
C ALA A 348 -3.35 -0.92 33.94
N VAL A 349 -3.79 -1.30 32.73
CA VAL A 349 -5.14 -0.99 32.25
C VAL A 349 -6.21 -1.60 33.17
N ARG A 350 -6.06 -2.88 33.55
CA ARG A 350 -7.02 -3.55 34.44
C ARG A 350 -7.13 -2.87 35.80
N GLU A 351 -6.02 -2.54 36.43
CA GLU A 351 -6.01 -1.90 37.76
C GLU A 351 -6.60 -0.48 37.72
N VAL A 352 -6.27 0.31 36.69
CA VAL A 352 -6.88 1.63 36.50
C VAL A 352 -8.38 1.50 36.24
N ALA A 353 -8.80 0.65 35.30
CA ALA A 353 -10.21 0.42 34.99
C ALA A 353 -11.02 0.02 36.23
N GLU A 354 -10.50 -0.90 37.05
CA GLU A 354 -11.13 -1.29 38.32
C GLU A 354 -11.22 -0.10 39.29
N SER A 355 -10.16 0.68 39.46
CA SER A 355 -10.13 1.82 40.38
C SER A 355 -11.11 2.94 40.02
N TYR A 356 -11.37 3.15 38.73
CA TYR A 356 -12.36 4.12 38.22
C TYR A 356 -13.75 3.51 38.05
N GLY A 357 -13.93 2.19 38.25
CA GLY A 357 -15.19 1.50 38.02
C GLY A 357 -15.65 1.54 36.57
N LYS A 358 -14.70 1.50 35.63
CA LYS A 358 -14.92 1.52 34.18
C LYS A 358 -14.72 0.13 33.59
N ASP A 359 -15.47 -0.17 32.54
CA ASP A 359 -15.26 -1.36 31.70
C ASP A 359 -14.45 -0.93 30.48
N ILE A 360 -13.16 -1.25 30.48
CA ILE A 360 -12.20 -0.88 29.43
C ILE A 360 -11.64 -2.16 28.84
N LYS A 361 -11.81 -2.31 27.53
CA LYS A 361 -11.27 -3.44 26.77
C LYS A 361 -9.76 -3.29 26.61
N VAL A 362 -9.01 -4.35 26.84
CA VAL A 362 -7.57 -4.42 26.53
C VAL A 362 -7.39 -5.06 25.16
N ALA A 363 -6.72 -4.37 24.25
CA ALA A 363 -6.49 -4.83 22.89
C ALA A 363 -4.99 -4.97 22.57
N VAL A 364 -4.64 -5.95 21.73
CA VAL A 364 -3.33 -6.05 21.07
C VAL A 364 -3.52 -5.84 19.56
N HIS A 365 -2.49 -5.44 18.82
CA HIS A 365 -2.63 -5.11 17.40
C HIS A 365 -1.52 -5.71 16.53
N TYR A 366 -1.91 -6.38 15.44
CA TYR A 366 -1.04 -6.99 14.45
C TYR A 366 -1.50 -6.66 13.02
N THR A 367 -0.60 -6.83 12.07
CA THR A 367 -0.83 -6.61 10.63
C THR A 367 -0.29 -7.79 9.79
N ASN A 368 -0.19 -7.66 8.47
CA ASN A 368 0.26 -8.69 7.52
C ASN A 368 -0.58 -9.97 7.59
N ILE A 369 -1.90 -9.82 7.41
CA ILE A 369 -2.87 -10.90 7.64
C ILE A 369 -2.91 -11.95 6.53
N GLU A 370 -2.17 -11.74 5.44
CA GLU A 370 -1.99 -12.72 4.37
C GLU A 370 -1.23 -13.97 4.84
N ASP A 371 -0.38 -13.83 5.87
CA ASP A 371 0.33 -14.93 6.52
C ASP A 371 -0.43 -15.42 7.77
N ASN A 372 -1.44 -16.27 7.53
CA ASN A 372 -2.23 -16.87 8.62
C ASN A 372 -1.38 -17.70 9.60
N ASP A 373 -0.25 -18.28 9.17
CA ASP A 373 0.62 -19.07 10.05
C ASP A 373 1.39 -18.14 11.00
N GLN A 374 1.79 -16.95 10.53
CA GLN A 374 2.37 -15.91 11.36
C GLN A 374 1.36 -15.39 12.39
N ILE A 375 0.13 -15.05 11.97
CA ILE A 375 -0.94 -14.61 12.88
C ILE A 375 -1.26 -15.68 13.93
N ASP A 376 -1.33 -16.96 13.52
CA ASP A 376 -1.53 -18.07 14.44
C ASP A 376 -0.41 -18.18 15.48
N THR A 377 0.83 -18.00 15.04
CA THR A 377 2.01 -18.02 15.92
C THR A 377 1.96 -16.88 16.94
N MET A 378 1.59 -15.67 16.52
CA MET A 378 1.46 -14.51 17.41
C MET A 378 0.38 -14.74 18.47
N ALA A 379 -0.79 -15.22 18.06
CA ALA A 379 -1.89 -15.54 18.96
C ALA A 379 -1.53 -16.70 19.91
N ALA A 380 -0.77 -17.70 19.46
CA ALA A 380 -0.24 -18.77 20.29
C ALA A 380 0.71 -18.24 21.36
N ASN A 381 1.64 -17.36 21.01
CA ASN A 381 2.58 -16.76 21.96
C ASN A 381 1.84 -16.00 23.07
N LEU A 382 0.86 -15.17 22.72
CA LEU A 382 0.02 -14.45 23.68
C LEU A 382 -0.68 -15.41 24.65
N LYS A 383 -1.26 -16.50 24.13
CA LYS A 383 -1.97 -17.49 24.93
C LYS A 383 -1.02 -18.27 25.84
N ASP A 384 0.12 -18.72 25.32
CA ASP A 384 1.09 -19.53 26.06
C ASP A 384 1.77 -18.74 27.17
N ALA A 385 2.01 -17.44 26.95
CA ALA A 385 2.46 -16.51 27.97
C ALA A 385 1.35 -16.01 28.91
N GLY A 386 0.09 -16.37 28.65
CA GLY A 386 -1.06 -16.00 29.48
C GLY A 386 -1.35 -14.50 29.49
N VAL A 387 -1.08 -13.78 28.40
CA VAL A 387 -1.39 -12.35 28.27
C VAL A 387 -2.90 -12.14 28.44
N ASP A 388 -3.28 -11.29 29.41
CA ASP A 388 -4.66 -10.91 29.64
C ASP A 388 -5.06 -9.81 28.63
N TYR A 389 -5.87 -10.15 27.64
CA TYR A 389 -6.43 -9.19 26.69
C TYR A 389 -7.81 -9.66 26.25
N ASP A 390 -8.63 -8.71 25.81
CA ASP A 390 -9.99 -8.97 25.35
C ASP A 390 -10.05 -9.08 23.82
N MET A 391 -9.36 -8.17 23.13
CA MET A 391 -9.50 -7.99 21.68
C MET A 391 -8.18 -8.15 20.92
N PHE A 392 -8.25 -8.79 19.75
CA PHE A 392 -7.16 -8.89 18.79
C PHE A 392 -7.45 -7.97 17.60
N GLY A 393 -6.60 -6.96 17.41
CA GLY A 393 -6.69 -6.00 16.34
C GLY A 393 -5.94 -6.47 15.10
N LEU A 394 -6.55 -6.21 13.94
CA LEU A 394 -5.94 -6.43 12.63
C LEU A 394 -5.92 -5.12 11.83
N SER A 395 -4.77 -4.73 11.29
CA SER A 395 -4.73 -3.83 10.13
C SER A 395 -5.24 -4.58 8.91
N PHE A 396 -6.04 -3.90 8.09
CA PHE A 396 -6.51 -4.43 6.81
C PHE A 396 -6.69 -3.33 5.78
N TYR A 397 -5.69 -3.18 4.91
CA TYR A 397 -5.71 -2.32 3.74
C TYR A 397 -5.93 -3.19 2.50
N PRO A 398 -7.09 -3.09 1.82
CA PRO A 398 -7.47 -4.04 0.74
C PRO A 398 -6.58 -3.96 -0.51
N PHE A 399 -5.66 -2.98 -0.57
CA PHE A 399 -4.66 -2.82 -1.63
C PHE A 399 -3.31 -3.49 -1.30
N TRP A 400 -3.06 -3.90 -0.05
CA TRP A 400 -1.83 -4.60 0.36
C TRP A 400 -2.12 -5.97 0.99
N ASP A 401 -3.14 -6.05 1.84
CA ASP A 401 -3.40 -7.20 2.72
C ASP A 401 -4.34 -8.26 2.10
N GLY A 402 -4.59 -8.16 0.80
CA GLY A 402 -5.43 -9.08 0.04
C GLY A 402 -6.93 -8.79 0.16
N THR A 403 -7.74 -9.86 0.14
CA THR A 403 -9.20 -9.76 0.00
C THR A 403 -9.92 -9.72 1.34
N ASN A 404 -11.20 -9.32 1.33
CA ASN A 404 -12.08 -9.49 2.49
C ASN A 404 -12.12 -10.93 3.02
N GLU A 405 -11.98 -11.95 2.16
CA GLU A 405 -11.90 -13.35 2.58
C GLU A 405 -10.63 -13.63 3.40
N ASN A 406 -9.50 -12.99 3.07
CA ASN A 406 -8.27 -13.08 3.87
C ASN A 406 -8.51 -12.56 5.29
N MET A 407 -9.09 -11.37 5.42
CA MET A 407 -9.46 -10.78 6.71
C MET A 407 -10.43 -11.69 7.49
N GLN A 408 -11.48 -12.19 6.85
CA GLN A 408 -12.44 -13.07 7.50
C GLN A 408 -11.79 -14.37 8.01
N ASN A 409 -10.82 -14.91 7.27
CA ASN A 409 -10.10 -16.11 7.66
C ASN A 409 -9.18 -15.85 8.87
N ALA A 410 -8.45 -14.74 8.89
CA ALA A 410 -7.63 -14.34 10.02
C ALA A 410 -8.49 -14.10 11.28
N ALA A 411 -9.61 -13.38 11.14
CA ALA A 411 -10.54 -13.15 12.24
C ALA A 411 -11.09 -14.47 12.83
N LYS A 412 -11.61 -15.35 11.97
CA LYS A 412 -12.15 -16.66 12.40
C LYS A 412 -11.10 -17.56 13.04
N LEU A 413 -9.86 -17.53 12.55
CA LEU A 413 -8.75 -18.24 13.20
C LEU A 413 -8.60 -17.79 14.65
N ILE A 414 -8.57 -16.49 14.89
CA ILE A 414 -8.44 -15.92 16.24
C ILE A 414 -9.63 -16.29 17.12
N GLU A 415 -10.85 -16.05 16.64
CA GLU A 415 -12.08 -16.32 17.38
C GLU A 415 -12.24 -17.82 17.72
N ASP A 416 -12.11 -18.71 16.74
CA ASP A 416 -12.37 -20.15 16.93
C ASP A 416 -11.29 -20.84 17.78
N LYS A 417 -10.02 -20.45 17.61
CA LYS A 417 -8.89 -21.13 18.25
C LYS A 417 -8.50 -20.52 19.59
N TYR A 418 -8.66 -19.21 19.75
CA TYR A 418 -8.21 -18.47 20.93
C TYR A 418 -9.36 -17.86 21.75
N GLY A 419 -10.58 -17.79 21.19
CA GLY A 419 -11.76 -17.30 21.90
C GLY A 419 -11.66 -15.82 22.24
N LYS A 420 -11.03 -15.03 21.37
CA LYS A 420 -10.83 -13.59 21.51
C LYS A 420 -11.74 -12.84 20.55
N GLU A 421 -12.23 -11.69 20.99
CA GLU A 421 -12.95 -10.76 20.12
C GLU A 421 -11.95 -10.17 19.10
N VAL A 422 -12.40 -9.89 17.89
CA VAL A 422 -11.56 -9.31 16.83
C VAL A 422 -12.13 -7.95 16.41
N TYR A 423 -11.27 -7.01 16.06
CA TYR A 423 -11.64 -5.75 15.42
C TYR A 423 -10.63 -5.39 14.33
N ILE A 424 -11.08 -4.62 13.34
CA ILE A 424 -10.17 -4.02 12.36
C ILE A 424 -9.70 -2.69 12.93
N ALA A 425 -8.41 -2.64 13.29
CA ALA A 425 -7.81 -1.49 13.95
C ALA A 425 -7.47 -0.37 12.97
N GLU A 426 -7.14 -0.74 11.72
CA GLU A 426 -6.80 0.22 10.67
C GLU A 426 -7.31 -0.27 9.31
N THR A 427 -7.92 0.64 8.55
CA THR A 427 -8.26 0.46 7.13
C THR A 427 -8.50 1.82 6.49
N SER A 428 -8.38 1.92 5.17
CA SER A 428 -8.70 3.15 4.44
C SER A 428 -8.89 2.86 2.96
N TYR A 429 -9.30 3.87 2.20
CA TYR A 429 -9.28 3.81 0.73
C TYR A 429 -9.24 5.21 0.12
N CYS A 430 -8.60 5.36 -1.05
CA CYS A 430 -8.52 6.66 -1.72
C CYS A 430 -9.85 7.05 -2.40
N TYR A 431 -10.25 8.32 -2.26
CA TYR A 431 -11.40 8.89 -2.97
C TYR A 431 -11.00 9.63 -4.26
N THR A 432 -9.70 9.84 -4.47
CA THR A 432 -9.11 10.52 -5.63
C THR A 432 -7.67 10.04 -5.86
N SER A 433 -7.18 10.19 -7.08
CA SER A 433 -5.76 9.96 -7.42
C SER A 433 -4.91 11.23 -7.34
N GLU A 434 -5.52 12.37 -7.05
CA GLU A 434 -4.81 13.64 -6.86
C GLU A 434 -4.04 13.67 -5.53
N ASP A 435 -2.87 14.30 -5.53
CA ASP A 435 -2.12 14.69 -4.34
C ASP A 435 -2.53 16.13 -3.96
N GLY A 436 -3.03 16.30 -2.74
CA GLY A 436 -3.58 17.57 -2.28
C GLY A 436 -2.56 18.55 -1.71
N ASP A 437 -1.37 18.09 -1.27
CA ASP A 437 -0.44 18.87 -0.45
C ASP A 437 0.98 18.98 -1.01
N GLY A 438 1.28 18.25 -2.08
CA GLY A 438 2.56 18.26 -2.79
C GLY A 438 3.58 17.25 -2.24
N PHE A 439 3.17 16.44 -1.26
CA PHE A 439 3.89 15.29 -0.74
C PHE A 439 3.20 13.99 -1.18
N SER A 440 3.99 13.01 -1.64
CA SER A 440 3.42 11.84 -2.30
C SER A 440 2.62 10.93 -1.35
N ASN A 441 1.39 10.63 -1.76
CA ASN A 441 0.49 9.70 -1.08
C ASN A 441 0.99 8.24 -1.08
N SER A 442 0.69 7.52 0.00
CA SER A 442 0.99 6.09 0.20
C SER A 442 0.25 5.18 -0.77
N LEU A 443 -0.98 5.55 -1.12
CA LEU A 443 -1.74 4.96 -2.23
C LEU A 443 -1.99 6.05 -3.26
N LYS A 444 -1.37 5.95 -4.45
CA LYS A 444 -1.53 6.95 -5.52
C LYS A 444 -2.92 6.99 -6.14
N GLY A 445 -3.68 5.91 -6.01
CA GLY A 445 -5.01 5.78 -6.61
C GLY A 445 -5.01 5.55 -8.13
N THR A 446 -3.91 5.03 -8.69
CA THR A 446 -3.79 4.65 -10.11
C THR A 446 -3.63 3.14 -10.29
N ASP A 447 -2.46 2.60 -9.94
CA ASP A 447 -2.07 1.23 -10.31
C ASP A 447 -2.34 0.20 -9.21
N ASP A 448 -2.36 0.63 -7.94
CA ASP A 448 -2.48 -0.23 -6.76
C ASP A 448 -3.92 -0.25 -6.19
N LEU A 449 -4.92 0.03 -7.03
CA LEU A 449 -6.32 0.01 -6.62
C LEU A 449 -6.81 -1.42 -6.44
N THR A 450 -7.57 -1.68 -5.36
CA THR A 450 -8.29 -2.94 -5.20
C THR A 450 -9.23 -3.21 -6.37
N ASP A 451 -9.13 -4.41 -6.94
CA ASP A 451 -9.98 -4.87 -8.04
C ASP A 451 -11.48 -4.59 -7.79
N GLY A 452 -12.12 -3.95 -8.76
CA GLY A 452 -13.56 -3.63 -8.68
C GLY A 452 -13.89 -2.30 -8.00
N TYR A 453 -12.87 -1.53 -7.61
CA TYR A 453 -13.03 -0.21 -7.02
C TYR A 453 -12.14 0.82 -7.73
N GLY A 454 -12.62 2.06 -7.85
CA GLY A 454 -11.87 3.19 -8.40
C GLY A 454 -11.47 4.18 -7.32
N ALA A 455 -10.59 5.12 -7.64
CA ALA A 455 -10.30 6.28 -6.78
C ALA A 455 -11.43 7.32 -6.87
N THR A 456 -12.58 7.02 -6.24
CA THR A 456 -13.77 7.88 -6.23
C THR A 456 -14.44 7.91 -4.85
N VAL A 457 -15.20 8.97 -4.56
CA VAL A 457 -16.01 9.08 -3.32
C VAL A 457 -16.96 7.89 -3.15
N GLN A 458 -17.61 7.45 -4.23
CA GLN A 458 -18.53 6.31 -4.18
C GLN A 458 -17.78 4.99 -3.95
N SER A 459 -16.61 4.80 -4.56
CA SER A 459 -15.80 3.61 -4.33
C SER A 459 -15.21 3.57 -2.92
N GLN A 460 -14.73 4.69 -2.39
CA GLN A 460 -14.32 4.80 -0.98
C GLN A 460 -15.46 4.36 -0.04
N ALA A 461 -16.69 4.87 -0.25
CA ALA A 461 -17.85 4.45 0.54
C ALA A 461 -18.15 2.95 0.39
N THR A 462 -18.05 2.41 -0.82
CA THR A 462 -18.35 1.01 -1.10
C THR A 462 -17.32 0.07 -0.46
N VAL A 463 -16.02 0.36 -0.58
CA VAL A 463 -14.95 -0.42 0.03
C VAL A 463 -15.19 -0.51 1.54
N ILE A 464 -15.39 0.62 2.22
CA ILE A 464 -15.60 0.64 3.67
C ILE A 464 -16.88 -0.10 4.06
N ARG A 465 -17.97 0.06 3.30
CA ARG A 465 -19.19 -0.73 3.52
C ARG A 465 -18.92 -2.22 3.39
N ASP A 466 -18.17 -2.66 2.38
CA ASP A 466 -17.92 -4.07 2.10
C ASP A 466 -16.98 -4.70 3.12
N ILE A 467 -15.99 -3.93 3.62
CA ILE A 467 -15.16 -4.32 4.77
C ILE A 467 -16.03 -4.50 6.02
N CYS A 468 -16.89 -3.52 6.35
CA CYS A 468 -17.80 -3.65 7.49
C CYS A 468 -18.77 -4.85 7.34
N ALA A 469 -19.27 -5.10 6.13
CA ALA A 469 -20.13 -6.25 5.85
C ALA A 469 -19.41 -7.58 6.06
N ALA A 470 -18.19 -7.71 5.53
CA ALA A 470 -17.37 -8.91 5.68
C ALA A 470 -16.95 -9.13 7.14
N ALA A 471 -16.58 -8.06 7.84
CA ALA A 471 -16.22 -8.07 9.26
C ALA A 471 -17.42 -8.55 10.11
N ASN A 472 -18.60 -7.96 9.91
CA ASN A 472 -19.82 -8.37 10.58
C ASN A 472 -20.20 -9.84 10.30
N GLU A 473 -20.03 -10.33 9.06
CA GLU A 473 -20.27 -11.74 8.74
C GLU A 473 -19.27 -12.68 9.44
N ALA A 474 -18.04 -12.22 9.68
CA ALA A 474 -17.04 -12.99 10.40
C ALA A 474 -17.21 -12.99 11.92
N GLY A 475 -18.00 -12.08 12.50
CA GLY A 475 -18.12 -11.93 13.95
C GLY A 475 -17.26 -10.82 14.56
N VAL A 476 -16.54 -10.08 13.72
CA VAL A 476 -15.68 -8.96 14.12
C VAL A 476 -16.52 -7.82 14.71
N GLU A 477 -16.07 -7.28 15.85
CA GLU A 477 -16.79 -6.30 16.68
C GLU A 477 -16.90 -4.90 16.05
N GLY A 478 -15.97 -4.58 15.14
CA GLY A 478 -16.10 -3.44 14.24
C GLY A 478 -14.81 -3.00 13.57
N VAL A 479 -14.84 -1.79 13.01
CA VAL A 479 -13.81 -1.29 12.09
C VAL A 479 -13.45 0.16 12.45
N PHE A 480 -12.16 0.47 12.48
CA PHE A 480 -11.64 1.83 12.54
C PHE A 480 -11.06 2.24 11.20
N TYR A 481 -11.56 3.36 10.66
CA TYR A 481 -10.97 3.99 9.48
C TYR A 481 -9.77 4.83 9.88
N TRP A 482 -8.62 4.58 9.29
CA TRP A 482 -7.37 5.23 9.64
C TRP A 482 -7.25 6.61 8.94
N GLU A 483 -7.00 7.64 9.74
CA GLU A 483 -6.75 9.03 9.33
C GLU A 483 -7.74 9.63 8.32
N GLY A 484 -9.04 9.36 8.50
CA GLY A 484 -10.07 9.95 7.65
C GLY A 484 -10.20 11.48 7.79
N THR A 485 -9.43 12.11 8.68
CA THR A 485 -9.40 13.56 8.86
C THR A 485 -8.10 14.21 8.37
N TRP A 486 -7.08 13.48 7.93
CA TRP A 486 -5.78 14.08 7.63
C TRP A 486 -5.74 14.79 6.26
N ILE A 487 -6.22 16.02 6.24
CA ILE A 487 -6.27 16.87 5.04
C ILE A 487 -4.98 17.69 4.85
N PRO A 488 -4.72 18.19 3.63
CA PRO A 488 -3.65 19.14 3.34
C PRO A 488 -3.73 20.40 4.20
N VAL A 489 -2.57 20.94 4.57
CA VAL A 489 -2.46 22.24 5.26
C VAL A 489 -2.17 23.41 4.31
N GLY A 490 -2.06 23.12 3.02
CA GLY A 490 -1.92 24.06 1.92
C GLY A 490 -2.03 23.31 0.59
N SER A 491 -2.15 24.04 -0.52
CA SER A 491 -2.28 23.43 -1.84
C SER A 491 -1.00 22.73 -2.30
N ALA A 492 -1.12 21.73 -3.16
CA ALA A 492 0.01 21.00 -3.76
C ALA A 492 1.09 21.88 -4.44
N ASP A 493 0.72 23.02 -5.01
CA ASP A 493 1.67 23.93 -5.67
C ASP A 493 2.40 24.89 -4.70
N ALA A 494 2.09 24.84 -3.39
CA ALA A 494 2.66 25.71 -2.37
C ALA A 494 3.81 25.04 -1.61
N ASP A 495 4.70 25.85 -1.02
CA ASP A 495 5.69 25.36 -0.06
C ASP A 495 5.06 25.24 1.33
N ASN A 496 4.65 24.02 1.66
CA ASN A 496 3.97 23.70 2.93
C ASN A 496 4.96 23.27 4.03
N SER A 497 6.26 23.16 3.73
CA SER A 497 7.29 22.60 4.63
C SER A 497 7.36 23.31 5.99
N ALA A 498 7.20 24.63 6.01
CA ALA A 498 7.24 25.41 7.25
C ALA A 498 6.10 25.06 8.22
N LEU A 499 4.92 24.65 7.72
CA LEU A 499 3.79 24.22 8.54
C LEU A 499 3.98 22.79 9.04
N TRP A 500 4.49 21.91 8.18
CA TRP A 500 4.79 20.52 8.54
C TRP A 500 5.85 20.46 9.65
N GLU A 501 6.96 21.19 9.50
CA GLU A 501 8.04 21.26 10.49
C GLU A 501 7.58 21.88 11.81
N LYS A 502 6.85 23.00 11.75
CA LYS A 502 6.49 23.75 12.96
C LYS A 502 5.42 23.07 13.81
N TYR A 503 4.37 22.54 13.17
CA TYR A 503 3.20 22.02 13.88
C TYR A 503 3.12 20.50 13.84
N GLY A 504 4.03 19.83 13.13
CA GLY A 504 4.01 18.39 12.95
C GLY A 504 2.81 17.90 12.17
N SER A 505 2.33 18.69 11.21
CA SER A 505 1.10 18.43 10.46
C SER A 505 1.27 17.55 9.22
N GLY A 506 2.51 17.26 8.83
CA GLY A 506 2.83 16.19 7.89
C GLY A 506 3.22 14.90 8.62
N TRP A 507 3.56 13.84 7.89
CA TRP A 507 3.79 12.50 8.45
C TRP A 507 5.02 12.43 9.36
N ALA A 508 6.03 13.25 9.09
CA ALA A 508 7.24 13.42 9.88
C ALA A 508 7.86 14.81 9.62
N SER A 509 8.68 15.27 10.55
CA SER A 509 9.52 16.47 10.43
C SER A 509 11.00 16.10 10.36
N SER A 510 11.85 17.05 9.99
CA SER A 510 13.30 16.86 10.03
C SER A 510 13.84 16.55 11.44
N TYR A 511 13.11 16.92 12.49
CA TYR A 511 13.51 16.74 13.89
C TYR A 511 13.44 15.28 14.36
N SER A 512 12.68 14.41 13.67
CA SER A 512 12.63 12.99 14.00
C SER A 512 13.88 12.21 13.58
N ALA A 513 14.78 12.84 12.81
CA ALA A 513 15.96 12.19 12.24
C ALA A 513 16.88 11.58 13.32
N GLU A 514 16.90 12.08 14.55
CA GLU A 514 17.71 11.47 15.60
C GLU A 514 17.15 10.12 16.09
N TYR A 515 15.83 9.95 16.00
CA TYR A 515 15.10 8.78 16.50
C TYR A 515 14.86 7.74 15.40
N ASP A 516 14.56 8.18 14.18
CA ASP A 516 14.36 7.32 12.99
C ASP A 516 15.19 7.83 11.80
N GLN A 517 16.49 7.49 11.82
CA GLN A 517 17.47 7.94 10.82
C GLN A 517 17.26 7.33 9.42
N ASP A 518 16.72 6.11 9.37
CA ASP A 518 16.71 5.29 8.16
C ASP A 518 15.44 5.49 7.32
N ASP A 519 14.39 6.08 7.89
CA ASP A 519 13.14 6.39 7.19
C ASP A 519 12.76 7.87 7.34
N ALA A 520 12.24 8.28 8.50
CA ALA A 520 11.78 9.65 8.69
C ALA A 520 12.88 10.70 8.49
N GLY A 521 14.11 10.42 8.94
CA GLY A 521 15.27 11.29 8.72
C GLY A 521 15.67 11.50 7.25
N LEU A 522 15.17 10.64 6.33
CA LEU A 522 15.40 10.74 4.89
C LEU A 522 14.18 11.26 4.11
N TYR A 523 12.98 10.94 4.58
CA TYR A 523 11.74 11.12 3.82
C TYR A 523 10.68 11.99 4.51
N TYR A 524 11.03 12.73 5.58
CA TYR A 524 10.10 13.65 6.24
C TYR A 524 9.42 14.62 5.26
N GLY A 525 8.19 15.03 5.59
CA GLY A 525 7.38 15.86 4.71
C GLY A 525 5.90 15.88 5.10
N GLY A 526 5.04 16.12 4.10
CA GLY A 526 3.60 16.35 4.23
C GLY A 526 2.75 15.14 4.57
N CYS A 527 1.44 15.26 4.37
CA CYS A 527 0.51 14.15 4.53
C CYS A 527 0.78 13.13 3.43
N SER A 528 0.78 11.83 3.75
CA SER A 528 0.86 10.77 2.74
C SER A 528 -0.48 10.06 2.56
N TRP A 529 -1.58 10.65 3.03
CA TRP A 529 -2.90 10.02 3.08
C TRP A 529 -4.05 10.99 2.80
N ASP A 530 -3.77 12.21 2.30
CA ASP A 530 -4.81 13.22 2.05
C ASP A 530 -5.85 12.77 1.04
N ASN A 531 -5.45 11.99 0.04
CA ASN A 531 -6.37 11.42 -0.94
C ASN A 531 -7.23 10.27 -0.40
N GLN A 532 -6.99 9.85 0.84
CA GLN A 532 -7.76 8.85 1.58
C GLN A 532 -8.56 9.47 2.72
N ALA A 533 -8.52 10.79 2.91
CA ALA A 533 -9.41 11.45 3.85
C ALA A 533 -10.88 11.24 3.48
N MET A 534 -11.77 11.42 4.47
CA MET A 534 -13.22 11.47 4.31
C MET A 534 -13.73 12.92 4.22
N PHE A 535 -12.79 13.85 4.01
CA PHE A 535 -12.98 15.26 3.73
C PHE A 535 -12.23 15.61 2.46
N ASP A 536 -12.72 16.56 1.68
CA ASP A 536 -11.97 17.10 0.55
C ASP A 536 -10.73 17.88 1.04
N PHE A 537 -9.85 18.24 0.12
CA PHE A 537 -8.62 18.97 0.44
C PHE A 537 -8.83 20.33 1.12
N THR A 538 -10.06 20.84 1.15
CA THR A 538 -10.42 22.11 1.79
C THR A 538 -11.17 21.92 3.12
N GLY A 539 -11.34 20.68 3.58
CA GLY A 539 -11.96 20.34 4.85
C GLY A 539 -13.49 20.22 4.82
N HIS A 540 -14.11 20.11 3.65
CA HIS A 540 -15.54 19.80 3.55
C HIS A 540 -15.78 18.29 3.57
N PRO A 541 -16.77 17.78 4.32
CA PRO A 541 -17.00 16.35 4.42
C PRO A 541 -17.43 15.78 3.07
N LEU A 542 -16.78 14.70 2.65
CA LEU A 542 -17.19 13.94 1.48
C LEU A 542 -18.46 13.15 1.79
N ALA A 543 -19.26 12.87 0.76
CA ALA A 543 -20.46 12.05 0.92
C ALA A 543 -20.13 10.63 1.45
N SER A 544 -18.93 10.12 1.15
CA SER A 544 -18.40 8.84 1.65
C SER A 544 -18.36 8.73 3.16
N LEU A 545 -18.17 9.84 3.89
CA LEU A 545 -18.16 9.84 5.35
C LEU A 545 -19.48 9.30 5.94
N ASN A 546 -20.61 9.52 5.26
CA ASN A 546 -21.91 9.01 5.70
C ASN A 546 -22.06 7.48 5.56
N VAL A 547 -21.06 6.74 5.05
CA VAL A 547 -21.11 5.28 5.01
C VAL A 547 -21.42 4.68 6.38
N PHE A 548 -20.83 5.21 7.47
CA PHE A 548 -21.03 4.75 8.84
C PHE A 548 -22.47 4.94 9.34
N LYS A 549 -23.13 6.03 8.91
CA LYS A 549 -24.55 6.29 9.15
C LYS A 549 -25.43 5.28 8.42
N TYR A 550 -25.03 4.88 7.21
CA TYR A 550 -25.84 4.09 6.29
C TYR A 550 -25.63 2.59 6.36
N LEU A 551 -24.67 2.07 7.12
CA LEU A 551 -24.41 0.62 7.20
C LEU A 551 -25.67 -0.21 7.47
N LYS A 552 -26.53 0.19 8.42
CA LYS A 552 -27.68 -0.62 8.83
C LYS A 552 -28.88 -0.53 7.88
N TYR A 553 -29.21 0.67 7.43
CA TYR A 553 -30.46 0.93 6.68
C TYR A 553 -30.24 1.26 5.21
N GLY A 554 -29.00 1.49 4.80
CA GLY A 554 -28.61 1.83 3.44
C GLY A 554 -28.92 3.28 3.06
N ALA A 555 -28.42 3.65 1.88
CA ALA A 555 -28.75 4.89 1.20
C ALA A 555 -29.02 4.64 -0.27
N THR A 556 -29.98 5.36 -0.82
CA THR A 556 -30.31 5.38 -2.26
C THR A 556 -29.74 6.63 -2.90
N ALA A 557 -29.29 6.50 -4.15
CA ALA A 557 -28.84 7.60 -4.98
C ALA A 557 -29.32 7.36 -6.42
N PRO A 558 -29.48 8.41 -7.25
CA PRO A 558 -29.65 8.24 -8.68
C PRO A 558 -28.52 7.39 -9.27
N LEU A 559 -28.87 6.48 -10.19
CA LEU A 559 -27.88 5.64 -10.86
C LEU A 559 -26.91 6.52 -11.65
N ALA A 560 -25.61 6.38 -11.37
CA ALA A 560 -24.54 7.14 -12.01
C ALA A 560 -23.33 6.23 -12.25
N VAL A 561 -22.56 6.54 -13.30
CA VAL A 561 -21.26 5.91 -13.52
C VAL A 561 -20.36 6.30 -12.34
N ASP A 562 -19.81 5.30 -11.66
CA ASP A 562 -18.82 5.48 -10.62
C ASP A 562 -17.44 5.64 -11.27
N TYR A 563 -17.00 4.61 -12.00
CA TYR A 563 -15.80 4.67 -12.80
C TYR A 563 -15.89 3.73 -14.02
N ILE A 564 -15.01 3.96 -14.99
CA ILE A 564 -14.85 3.13 -16.18
C ILE A 564 -13.48 2.48 -16.08
N PRO A 565 -13.38 1.13 -16.03
CA PRO A 565 -12.09 0.46 -16.10
C PRO A 565 -11.35 0.81 -17.39
N ASP A 566 -10.03 0.90 -17.32
CA ASP A 566 -9.19 1.15 -18.49
C ASP A 566 -9.44 0.13 -19.60
N VAL A 567 -9.45 0.63 -20.83
CA VAL A 567 -9.69 -0.18 -22.03
C VAL A 567 -8.36 -0.41 -22.73
N TYR A 568 -7.76 -1.58 -22.54
CA TYR A 568 -6.55 -1.98 -23.26
C TYR A 568 -6.90 -2.79 -24.51
N VAL A 569 -6.32 -2.39 -25.65
CA VAL A 569 -6.46 -3.10 -26.92
C VAL A 569 -5.08 -3.24 -27.55
N SER A 570 -4.74 -4.44 -28.02
CA SER A 570 -3.52 -4.61 -28.82
C SER A 570 -3.77 -5.35 -30.12
N CYS A 571 -2.91 -5.07 -31.09
CA CYS A 571 -2.82 -5.81 -32.35
C CYS A 571 -1.36 -5.92 -32.78
N ASN A 572 -1.00 -6.97 -33.53
CA ASN A 572 0.34 -7.03 -34.06
C ASN A 572 0.54 -6.06 -35.23
N VAL A 573 1.80 -5.68 -35.47
CA VAL A 573 2.20 -4.94 -36.66
C VAL A 573 1.69 -5.63 -37.93
N GLY A 574 0.96 -4.87 -38.74
CA GLY A 574 0.36 -5.29 -40.00
C GLY A 574 -1.02 -5.94 -39.87
N GLU A 575 -1.51 -6.18 -38.66
CA GLU A 575 -2.86 -6.67 -38.42
C GLU A 575 -3.88 -5.52 -38.31
N ASP A 576 -5.16 -5.86 -38.50
CA ASP A 576 -6.26 -4.91 -38.33
C ASP A 576 -6.51 -4.67 -36.82
N LEU A 577 -6.46 -3.41 -36.39
CA LEU A 577 -6.85 -3.02 -35.04
C LEU A 577 -8.38 -3.12 -34.89
N VAL A 578 -8.85 -3.89 -33.91
CA VAL A 578 -10.28 -4.02 -33.58
C VAL A 578 -10.54 -3.49 -32.18
N LEU A 579 -11.13 -2.29 -32.10
CA LEU A 579 -11.61 -1.74 -30.84
C LEU A 579 -12.93 -2.40 -30.42
N PRO A 580 -13.19 -2.55 -29.11
CA PRO A 580 -14.44 -3.12 -28.63
C PRO A 580 -15.63 -2.21 -28.96
N GLU A 581 -16.74 -2.79 -29.42
CA GLU A 581 -18.00 -2.05 -29.65
C GLU A 581 -18.69 -1.65 -28.33
N SER A 582 -18.26 -2.24 -27.22
CA SER A 582 -18.81 -1.99 -25.89
C SER A 582 -17.80 -2.28 -24.78
N ILE A 583 -17.84 -1.51 -23.71
CA ILE A 583 -16.91 -1.59 -22.58
C ILE A 583 -17.66 -1.86 -21.28
N ASP A 584 -16.96 -2.39 -20.28
CA ASP A 584 -17.52 -2.53 -18.94
C ASP A 584 -17.57 -1.15 -18.25
N VAL A 585 -18.64 -0.90 -17.51
CA VAL A 585 -18.87 0.34 -16.76
C VAL A 585 -19.33 -0.04 -15.38
N VAL A 586 -18.73 0.57 -14.37
CA VAL A 586 -19.09 0.34 -12.97
C VAL A 586 -19.99 1.47 -12.50
N TYR A 587 -21.18 1.13 -12.02
CA TYR A 587 -22.14 2.08 -11.48
C TYR A 587 -22.05 2.16 -9.96
N ASN A 588 -22.54 3.26 -9.41
CA ASN A 588 -22.55 3.53 -7.97
C ASN A 588 -23.27 2.47 -7.12
N ASP A 589 -24.27 1.77 -7.66
CA ASP A 589 -24.99 0.70 -6.97
C ASP A 589 -24.41 -0.72 -7.19
N ARG A 590 -23.31 -0.82 -7.94
CA ARG A 590 -22.66 -2.07 -8.38
C ARG A 590 -23.58 -3.02 -9.17
N SER A 591 -24.83 -2.66 -9.45
CA SER A 591 -25.87 -3.59 -9.90
C SER A 591 -25.89 -3.80 -11.42
N GLN A 592 -25.15 -2.98 -12.19
CA GLN A 592 -25.17 -3.04 -13.64
C GLN A 592 -23.79 -2.98 -14.29
N ASN A 593 -23.04 -4.09 -14.22
CA ASN A 593 -21.99 -4.42 -15.19
C ASN A 593 -22.60 -4.69 -16.57
N LYS A 594 -23.30 -3.70 -17.14
CA LYS A 594 -23.77 -3.76 -18.52
C LYS A 594 -22.67 -3.19 -19.38
N LYS A 595 -22.22 -4.01 -20.33
CA LYS A 595 -21.44 -3.51 -21.44
C LYS A 595 -22.18 -2.34 -22.07
N GLN A 596 -21.59 -1.15 -21.96
CA GLN A 596 -22.12 0.06 -22.59
C GLN A 596 -21.49 0.19 -23.97
N SER A 597 -22.31 0.51 -24.97
CA SER A 597 -21.79 0.78 -26.31
C SER A 597 -20.92 2.03 -26.29
N VAL A 598 -19.79 1.96 -26.99
CA VAL A 598 -18.83 3.05 -27.10
C VAL A 598 -18.70 3.46 -28.57
N SER A 599 -18.71 4.76 -28.81
CA SER A 599 -18.36 5.34 -30.11
C SER A 599 -16.95 5.90 -30.06
N TRP A 600 -16.00 5.25 -30.73
CA TRP A 600 -14.61 5.66 -30.77
C TRP A 600 -14.35 6.81 -31.77
N ASN A 601 -13.37 7.66 -31.46
CA ASN A 601 -12.98 8.77 -32.30
C ASN A 601 -12.37 8.28 -33.62
N GLU A 602 -13.14 8.35 -34.70
CA GLU A 602 -12.72 7.89 -36.03
C GLU A 602 -11.43 8.59 -36.54
N THR A 603 -11.15 9.81 -36.11
CA THR A 603 -9.97 10.56 -36.56
C THR A 603 -8.72 9.99 -35.91
N GLN A 604 -8.77 9.73 -34.60
CA GLN A 604 -7.68 9.07 -33.87
C GLN A 604 -7.48 7.64 -34.37
N MET A 605 -8.55 6.87 -34.58
CA MET A 605 -8.48 5.53 -35.16
C MET A 605 -7.75 5.51 -36.52
N LYS A 606 -8.07 6.45 -37.41
CA LYS A 606 -7.42 6.56 -38.74
C LYS A 606 -5.97 7.05 -38.68
N ALA A 607 -5.55 7.64 -37.57
CA ALA A 607 -4.19 8.14 -37.36
C ALA A 607 -3.22 7.05 -36.87
N ILE A 608 -3.75 5.89 -36.42
CA ILE A 608 -2.93 4.77 -35.96
C ILE A 608 -2.24 4.10 -37.15
N ASP A 609 -0.91 4.08 -37.11
CA ASP A 609 -0.09 3.37 -38.08
C ASP A 609 0.17 1.95 -37.57
N THR A 610 -0.70 1.00 -37.93
CA THR A 610 -0.49 -0.41 -37.56
C THR A 610 0.68 -1.05 -38.31
N THR A 611 1.35 -0.37 -39.24
CA THR A 611 2.52 -0.92 -39.95
C THR A 611 3.81 -0.84 -39.16
N LYS A 612 3.78 -0.21 -37.97
CA LYS A 612 4.92 -0.07 -37.06
C LYS A 612 4.43 -0.18 -35.63
N ALA A 613 5.29 -0.67 -34.75
CA ALA A 613 4.96 -0.70 -33.34
C ALA A 613 4.84 0.71 -32.76
N GLY A 614 3.94 0.86 -31.78
CA GLY A 614 3.70 2.12 -31.10
C GLY A 614 2.47 2.09 -30.19
N SER A 615 2.50 2.98 -29.22
CA SER A 615 1.42 3.20 -28.24
C SER A 615 0.56 4.39 -28.67
N TYR A 616 -0.75 4.26 -28.55
CA TYR A 616 -1.72 5.28 -28.91
C TYR A 616 -2.82 5.37 -27.87
N GLU A 617 -3.45 6.54 -27.74
CA GLU A 617 -4.67 6.72 -26.97
C GLU A 617 -5.81 7.14 -27.90
N ILE A 618 -6.96 6.52 -27.72
CA ILE A 618 -8.18 6.82 -28.48
C ILE A 618 -9.28 7.20 -27.51
N GLU A 619 -9.83 8.38 -27.70
CA GLU A 619 -11.03 8.82 -27.00
C GLU A 619 -12.26 8.12 -27.60
N GLY A 620 -13.17 7.70 -26.73
CA GLY A 620 -14.49 7.23 -27.06
C GLY A 620 -15.55 7.97 -26.24
N THR A 621 -16.81 7.76 -26.60
CA THR A 621 -17.94 8.36 -25.88
C THR A 621 -19.05 7.34 -25.70
N LEU A 622 -19.61 7.28 -24.49
CA LEU A 622 -20.80 6.49 -24.14
C LEU A 622 -22.10 7.22 -24.56
N GLU A 623 -23.24 6.53 -24.49
CA GLU A 623 -24.54 7.10 -24.90
C GLU A 623 -24.95 8.35 -24.11
N ASP A 624 -24.54 8.46 -22.85
CA ASP A 624 -24.81 9.59 -21.96
C ASP A 624 -23.83 10.77 -22.13
N GLY A 625 -22.82 10.62 -22.99
CA GLY A 625 -21.79 11.63 -23.25
C GLY A 625 -20.52 11.48 -22.40
N THR A 626 -20.44 10.46 -21.53
CA THR A 626 -19.21 10.19 -20.75
C THR A 626 -18.06 9.82 -21.68
N THR A 627 -16.90 10.47 -21.50
CA THR A 627 -15.67 10.17 -22.24
C THR A 627 -15.01 8.91 -21.68
N VAL A 628 -14.46 8.08 -22.56
CA VAL A 628 -13.60 6.95 -22.21
C VAL A 628 -12.31 7.02 -23.02
N THR A 629 -11.21 6.49 -22.48
CA THR A 629 -9.95 6.32 -23.19
C THR A 629 -9.67 4.84 -23.40
N ALA A 630 -9.27 4.47 -24.62
CA ALA A 630 -8.62 3.19 -24.90
C ALA A 630 -7.13 3.39 -25.11
N HIS A 631 -6.34 2.59 -24.40
CA HIS A 631 -4.90 2.46 -24.61
C HIS A 631 -4.66 1.39 -25.65
N VAL A 632 -4.07 1.78 -26.77
CA VAL A 632 -3.83 0.91 -27.92
C VAL A 632 -2.35 0.65 -28.10
N GLU A 633 -1.98 -0.62 -28.08
CA GLU A 633 -0.61 -1.07 -28.35
C GLU A 633 -0.54 -1.79 -29.71
N VAL A 634 0.26 -1.25 -30.63
CA VAL A 634 0.67 -1.99 -31.83
C VAL A 634 1.96 -2.72 -31.49
N GLU A 635 1.86 -4.03 -31.31
CA GLU A 635 2.97 -4.86 -30.84
C GLU A 635 3.77 -5.43 -32.03
N MET A 636 5.08 -5.56 -31.89
CA MET A 636 5.88 -6.27 -32.87
C MET A 636 5.54 -7.77 -32.82
N VAL A 637 5.27 -8.40 -33.97
CA VAL A 637 5.07 -9.86 -34.04
C VAL A 637 6.31 -10.56 -33.49
N ASN A 638 6.14 -11.31 -32.40
CA ASN A 638 7.20 -12.16 -31.85
C ASN A 638 7.13 -13.55 -32.50
N TYR A 639 8.19 -13.90 -33.23
CA TYR A 639 8.31 -15.18 -33.92
C TYR A 639 8.97 -16.29 -33.07
N ALA A 640 9.50 -15.95 -31.89
CA ALA A 640 9.92 -16.96 -30.91
C ALA A 640 8.67 -17.68 -30.36
N VAL A 641 8.76 -19.00 -30.13
CA VAL A 641 7.60 -19.79 -29.72
C VAL A 641 7.78 -20.17 -28.25
N ASN A 642 6.76 -19.91 -27.44
CA ASN A 642 6.85 -20.03 -25.98
C ASN A 642 8.06 -19.23 -25.42
N PRO A 643 8.13 -17.91 -25.71
CA PRO A 643 9.31 -17.09 -25.43
C PRO A 643 9.62 -16.90 -23.95
N GLY A 644 8.58 -16.90 -23.10
CA GLY A 644 8.69 -16.83 -21.65
C GLY A 644 8.39 -18.15 -20.92
N PHE A 645 8.46 -19.28 -21.64
CA PHE A 645 8.38 -20.62 -21.04
C PHE A 645 7.10 -21.01 -20.27
N GLU A 646 6.06 -20.17 -20.28
CA GLU A 646 4.77 -20.41 -19.61
C GLU A 646 4.05 -21.66 -20.08
N ASP A 647 4.18 -22.01 -21.36
CA ASP A 647 3.59 -23.25 -21.86
C ASP A 647 4.36 -24.47 -21.35
N LYS A 648 3.60 -25.47 -20.88
CA LYS A 648 4.15 -26.78 -20.49
C LYS A 648 4.84 -27.50 -21.64
N ASN A 649 4.46 -27.20 -22.88
CA ASN A 649 5.16 -27.72 -24.04
C ASN A 649 6.39 -26.86 -24.32
N ARG A 650 7.57 -27.37 -23.99
CA ARG A 650 8.87 -26.69 -24.20
C ARG A 650 9.74 -27.41 -25.22
N SER A 651 9.14 -28.27 -26.06
CA SER A 651 9.88 -29.13 -27.01
C SER A 651 10.57 -28.37 -28.14
N MET A 652 10.20 -27.11 -28.37
CA MET A 652 10.89 -26.19 -29.28
C MET A 652 12.24 -25.71 -28.72
N TRP A 653 12.37 -25.70 -27.39
CA TRP A 653 13.60 -25.28 -26.71
C TRP A 653 14.48 -26.49 -26.44
N LYS A 654 15.72 -26.42 -26.91
CA LYS A 654 16.73 -27.44 -26.73
C LYS A 654 17.79 -26.93 -25.78
N VAL A 655 17.92 -27.59 -24.64
CA VAL A 655 18.99 -27.36 -23.67
C VAL A 655 20.18 -28.25 -24.01
N SER A 656 21.39 -27.71 -23.92
CA SER A 656 22.65 -28.47 -24.02
C SER A 656 23.60 -27.97 -22.95
N TYR A 657 24.25 -28.88 -22.22
CA TYR A 657 25.17 -28.57 -21.13
C TYR A 657 26.38 -29.51 -21.14
N GLU A 658 27.51 -29.06 -20.62
CA GLU A 658 28.67 -29.89 -20.33
C GLU A 658 28.65 -30.41 -18.89
N GLY A 659 29.16 -31.62 -18.66
CA GLY A 659 29.22 -32.25 -17.34
C GLY A 659 28.21 -33.39 -17.14
N GLU A 660 28.17 -33.93 -15.91
CA GLU A 660 27.34 -35.09 -15.56
C GLU A 660 25.94 -34.71 -15.03
N ALA A 661 25.75 -33.46 -14.58
CA ALA A 661 24.49 -32.95 -14.04
C ALA A 661 24.01 -31.75 -14.84
N ASP A 662 22.71 -31.71 -15.14
CA ASP A 662 22.05 -30.56 -15.76
C ASP A 662 21.92 -29.44 -14.72
N PRO A 663 22.57 -28.28 -14.90
CA PRO A 663 22.51 -27.17 -13.95
C PRO A 663 21.24 -26.31 -14.13
N THR A 664 20.33 -26.70 -15.02
CA THR A 664 19.20 -25.88 -15.44
C THR A 664 17.86 -26.55 -15.17
N ASP A 665 16.84 -25.73 -14.99
CA ASP A 665 15.44 -26.15 -14.92
C ASP A 665 14.50 -25.02 -15.35
N TYR A 666 13.20 -25.23 -15.16
CA TYR A 666 12.19 -24.20 -15.37
C TYR A 666 11.48 -23.97 -14.05
N GLN A 667 11.62 -22.78 -13.51
CA GLN A 667 11.11 -22.42 -12.21
C GLN A 667 9.76 -21.73 -12.37
N VAL A 668 8.77 -22.12 -11.58
CA VAL A 668 7.48 -21.41 -11.47
C VAL A 668 7.55 -20.53 -10.23
N LYS A 669 7.98 -19.29 -10.41
CA LYS A 669 8.14 -18.25 -9.39
C LYS A 669 8.14 -16.88 -10.09
N ALA A 670 7.02 -16.16 -9.98
CA ALA A 670 6.83 -14.85 -10.63
C ALA A 670 7.96 -13.86 -10.28
N ASP A 671 8.43 -13.84 -9.02
CA ASP A 671 9.54 -12.98 -8.58
C ASP A 671 10.87 -13.21 -9.32
N ASP A 672 11.06 -14.39 -9.94
CA ASP A 672 12.27 -14.75 -10.67
C ASP A 672 12.06 -14.71 -12.20
N ALA A 673 10.81 -14.51 -12.65
CA ALA A 673 10.41 -14.34 -14.04
C ALA A 673 10.33 -12.85 -14.41
N HIS A 674 10.64 -12.51 -15.65
CA HIS A 674 10.53 -11.14 -16.14
C HIS A 674 9.06 -10.80 -16.44
N SER A 675 8.32 -11.76 -17.01
CA SER A 675 6.89 -11.70 -17.13
C SER A 675 6.27 -13.07 -16.85
N GLY A 676 4.99 -13.09 -16.44
CA GLY A 676 4.30 -14.34 -16.11
C GLY A 676 4.78 -14.97 -14.80
N GLU A 677 4.82 -16.29 -14.75
CA GLU A 677 5.18 -17.07 -13.55
C GLU A 677 6.41 -17.95 -13.77
N THR A 678 6.86 -18.17 -15.01
CA THR A 678 7.86 -19.18 -15.35
C THR A 678 9.09 -18.55 -16.00
N ALA A 679 10.29 -18.95 -15.55
CA ALA A 679 11.52 -18.63 -16.29
C ALA A 679 12.41 -19.87 -16.47
N PHE A 680 13.33 -19.81 -17.43
CA PHE A 680 14.42 -20.78 -17.53
C PHE A 680 15.49 -20.41 -16.49
N HIS A 681 15.70 -21.27 -15.52
CA HIS A 681 16.55 -21.02 -14.36
C HIS A 681 17.83 -21.86 -14.42
N PHE A 682 18.92 -21.35 -13.87
CA PHE A 682 20.18 -22.08 -13.75
C PHE A 682 20.90 -21.81 -12.41
N TRP A 683 21.59 -22.84 -11.89
CA TRP A 683 22.41 -22.75 -10.67
C TRP A 683 23.68 -23.60 -10.80
N SER A 684 24.84 -22.95 -10.67
CA SER A 684 26.15 -23.60 -10.82
C SER A 684 26.58 -24.42 -9.59
N GLY A 685 25.90 -24.30 -8.44
CA GLY A 685 26.14 -25.12 -7.26
C GLY A 685 27.61 -25.27 -6.86
N ASP A 686 28.17 -26.47 -7.11
CA ASP A 686 29.52 -26.88 -6.69
C ASP A 686 30.55 -27.00 -7.83
N SER A 687 30.19 -26.67 -9.09
CA SER A 687 31.12 -26.73 -10.23
C SER A 687 30.86 -25.61 -11.23
N ASP A 688 31.88 -25.25 -12.02
CA ASP A 688 31.68 -24.38 -13.18
C ASP A 688 30.70 -25.04 -14.17
N MET A 689 29.94 -24.23 -14.91
CA MET A 689 28.94 -24.70 -15.87
C MET A 689 29.13 -24.07 -17.24
N GLU A 690 28.92 -24.89 -18.27
CA GLU A 690 28.78 -24.43 -19.64
C GLU A 690 27.47 -25.00 -20.20
N PHE A 691 26.53 -24.14 -20.56
CA PHE A 691 25.23 -24.55 -21.08
C PHE A 691 24.67 -23.57 -22.10
N SER A 692 23.63 -24.00 -22.80
CA SER A 692 22.88 -23.21 -23.75
C SER A 692 21.43 -23.67 -23.81
N ILE A 693 20.54 -22.73 -24.12
CA ILE A 693 19.15 -22.99 -24.48
C ILE A 693 18.90 -22.35 -25.85
N GLU A 694 18.38 -23.12 -26.79
CA GLU A 694 18.23 -22.72 -28.19
C GLU A 694 16.89 -23.16 -28.79
N GLN A 695 16.38 -22.38 -29.74
CA GLN A 695 15.24 -22.72 -30.57
C GLN A 695 15.57 -22.46 -32.05
N GLU A 696 15.14 -23.35 -32.93
CA GLU A 696 15.11 -23.11 -34.38
C GLU A 696 13.71 -22.60 -34.78
N VAL A 697 13.66 -21.39 -35.33
CA VAL A 697 12.45 -20.74 -35.83
C VAL A 697 12.44 -20.84 -37.35
N THR A 698 11.36 -21.38 -37.91
CA THR A 698 11.22 -21.64 -39.35
C THR A 698 9.94 -21.01 -39.90
N GLY A 699 9.84 -20.86 -41.23
CA GLY A 699 8.68 -20.26 -41.88
C GLY A 699 8.67 -18.73 -41.82
N LEU A 700 9.83 -18.13 -41.56
CA LEU A 700 10.00 -16.68 -41.59
C LEU A 700 10.00 -16.14 -43.01
N GLU A 701 9.51 -14.92 -43.18
CA GLU A 701 9.71 -14.19 -44.42
C GLU A 701 11.16 -13.70 -44.52
N ASN A 702 11.64 -13.48 -45.75
CA ASN A 702 12.96 -12.89 -45.92
C ASN A 702 12.94 -11.43 -45.47
N GLY A 703 13.95 -11.04 -44.71
CA GLY A 703 14.05 -9.68 -44.19
C GLY A 703 15.08 -9.54 -43.09
N THR A 704 15.05 -8.39 -42.44
CA THR A 704 15.90 -8.09 -41.28
C THR A 704 15.08 -8.23 -39.99
N TYR A 705 15.65 -8.94 -39.03
CA TYR A 705 15.05 -9.23 -37.73
C TYR A 705 15.91 -8.68 -36.59
N GLN A 706 15.26 -8.43 -35.46
CA GLN A 706 15.89 -8.12 -34.19
C GLN A 706 15.60 -9.27 -33.21
N LEU A 707 16.62 -9.67 -32.44
CA LEU A 707 16.51 -10.63 -31.35
C LEU A 707 16.87 -9.97 -30.03
N SER A 708 16.07 -10.17 -28.99
CA SER A 708 16.45 -9.85 -27.61
C SER A 708 15.97 -10.92 -26.63
N VAL A 709 16.44 -10.85 -25.38
CA VAL A 709 16.00 -11.72 -24.28
C VAL A 709 16.26 -10.99 -22.97
N PHE A 710 15.44 -11.24 -21.96
CA PHE A 710 15.71 -10.77 -20.60
C PHE A 710 16.47 -11.83 -19.81
N SER A 711 17.46 -11.40 -19.03
CA SER A 711 18.16 -12.30 -18.12
C SER A 711 18.65 -11.55 -16.89
N GLN A 712 18.48 -12.15 -15.72
CA GLN A 712 19.02 -11.65 -14.45
C GLN A 712 19.84 -12.74 -13.77
N GLY A 713 20.61 -12.38 -12.74
CA GLY A 713 21.40 -13.33 -11.97
C GLY A 713 22.61 -12.69 -11.34
N GLY A 714 23.40 -13.48 -10.61
CA GLY A 714 24.51 -12.95 -9.84
C GLY A 714 25.64 -13.94 -9.62
N ASP A 715 26.65 -13.48 -8.87
CA ASP A 715 27.85 -14.23 -8.49
C ASP A 715 28.77 -14.64 -9.65
N MET A 716 28.74 -13.85 -10.72
CA MET A 716 29.56 -14.04 -11.91
C MET A 716 31.00 -13.54 -11.69
N SER A 717 31.98 -14.35 -12.05
CA SER A 717 33.39 -13.98 -12.10
C SER A 717 33.70 -13.16 -13.35
N SER A 718 34.84 -12.46 -13.35
CA SER A 718 35.26 -11.62 -14.49
C SER A 718 35.60 -12.40 -15.76
N ASP A 719 35.79 -13.71 -15.64
CA ASP A 719 36.04 -14.64 -16.74
C ASP A 719 34.80 -15.45 -17.17
N ALA A 720 33.65 -15.25 -16.51
CA ALA A 720 32.38 -15.75 -17.02
C ALA A 720 32.03 -15.08 -18.36
N SER A 721 31.28 -15.81 -19.20
CA SER A 721 30.91 -15.36 -20.54
C SER A 721 29.47 -15.75 -20.83
N MET A 722 28.65 -14.75 -21.15
CA MET A 722 27.27 -14.94 -21.56
C MET A 722 27.02 -14.21 -22.86
N GLU A 723 26.37 -14.90 -23.80
CA GLU A 723 26.03 -14.31 -25.10
C GLU A 723 24.63 -14.72 -25.55
N LEU A 724 23.87 -13.74 -26.00
CA LEU A 724 22.73 -13.96 -26.89
C LEU A 724 23.28 -14.23 -28.27
N TYR A 725 22.69 -15.17 -29.01
CA TYR A 725 23.13 -15.46 -30.38
C TYR A 725 21.98 -15.75 -31.33
N ALA A 726 22.23 -15.46 -32.60
CA ALA A 726 21.37 -15.80 -33.73
C ALA A 726 22.22 -16.40 -34.86
N VAL A 727 21.80 -17.53 -35.42
CA VAL A 727 22.47 -18.19 -36.55
C VAL A 727 21.52 -18.30 -37.72
N THR A 728 21.96 -17.76 -38.86
CA THR A 728 21.25 -17.77 -40.15
C THR A 728 22.11 -18.50 -41.20
N ALA A 729 21.60 -18.67 -42.41
CA ALA A 729 22.37 -19.22 -43.53
C ALA A 729 23.67 -18.42 -43.83
N ASP A 730 23.66 -17.11 -43.55
CA ASP A 730 24.78 -16.21 -43.81
C ASP A 730 25.82 -16.16 -42.67
N GLY A 731 25.54 -16.82 -41.53
CA GLY A 731 26.44 -16.94 -40.38
C GLY A 731 25.79 -16.64 -39.04
N GLY A 732 26.62 -16.65 -37.99
CA GLY A 732 26.22 -16.37 -36.61
C GLY A 732 26.54 -14.94 -36.17
N GLN A 733 25.62 -14.31 -35.44
CA GLN A 733 25.80 -13.05 -34.72
C GLN A 733 25.63 -13.30 -33.23
N THR A 734 26.36 -12.55 -32.40
CA THR A 734 26.26 -12.63 -30.94
C THR A 734 26.21 -11.24 -30.30
N ALA A 735 25.57 -11.14 -29.14
CA ALA A 735 25.57 -9.98 -28.27
C ALA A 735 25.98 -10.44 -26.86
N PRO A 736 27.19 -10.07 -26.38
CA PRO A 736 27.64 -10.43 -25.04
C PRO A 736 26.93 -9.59 -23.98
N PHE A 737 26.73 -10.17 -22.81
CA PHE A 737 26.20 -9.50 -21.62
C PHE A 737 26.78 -10.12 -20.36
N MET A 738 26.57 -9.47 -19.22
CA MET A 738 26.99 -9.97 -17.91
C MET A 738 25.86 -9.77 -16.91
N LEU A 739 25.64 -10.78 -16.08
CA LEU A 739 24.67 -10.73 -14.99
C LEU A 739 25.33 -10.18 -13.74
N THR A 740 24.56 -9.44 -12.96
CA THR A 740 25.03 -8.60 -11.86
C THR A 740 24.39 -9.01 -10.53
N THR A 741 23.08 -8.85 -10.40
CA THR A 741 22.34 -9.20 -9.19
C THR A 741 20.85 -9.47 -9.45
N TYR A 742 20.11 -9.72 -8.39
CA TYR A 742 18.65 -9.91 -8.40
C TYR A 742 17.93 -8.63 -8.83
N ASN A 743 16.94 -8.77 -9.70
CA ASN A 743 16.10 -7.75 -10.29
C ASN A 743 16.86 -6.69 -11.11
N ASP A 744 18.12 -6.95 -11.48
CA ASP A 744 18.90 -6.15 -12.42
C ASP A 744 18.87 -6.83 -13.80
N TRP A 745 17.72 -6.72 -14.46
CA TRP A 745 17.44 -7.37 -15.73
C TRP A 745 18.31 -6.83 -16.86
N GLN A 746 19.10 -7.71 -17.46
CA GLN A 746 19.86 -7.44 -18.66
C GLN A 746 18.99 -7.75 -19.89
N ASN A 747 19.08 -6.91 -20.92
CA ASN A 747 18.35 -7.09 -22.17
C ASN A 747 19.31 -7.01 -23.39
N PRO A 748 20.21 -8.00 -23.57
CA PRO A 748 21.05 -8.08 -24.76
C PRO A 748 20.20 -8.09 -26.03
N THR A 749 20.64 -7.37 -27.06
CA THR A 749 19.90 -7.23 -28.33
C THR A 749 20.82 -7.38 -29.53
N ILE A 750 20.42 -8.19 -30.51
CA ILE A 750 21.02 -8.27 -31.86
C ILE A 750 20.05 -7.61 -32.84
N LYS A 751 20.44 -6.48 -33.45
CA LYS A 751 19.52 -5.59 -34.18
C LYS A 751 19.34 -5.88 -35.67
N GLU A 752 20.27 -6.57 -36.33
CA GLU A 752 20.27 -6.70 -37.80
C GLU A 752 20.51 -8.15 -38.27
N ILE A 753 19.60 -9.04 -37.91
CA ILE A 753 19.64 -10.46 -38.30
C ILE A 753 19.01 -10.60 -39.69
N LYS A 754 19.82 -10.87 -40.71
CA LYS A 754 19.32 -11.08 -42.08
C LYS A 754 18.88 -12.53 -42.28
N VAL A 755 17.59 -12.73 -42.50
CA VAL A 755 17.00 -14.03 -42.81
C VAL A 755 16.74 -14.11 -44.32
N THR A 756 17.33 -15.10 -44.99
CA THR A 756 17.27 -15.24 -46.46
C THR A 756 16.68 -16.56 -46.94
N ASP A 757 16.54 -17.53 -46.05
CA ASP A 757 15.99 -18.88 -46.31
C ASP A 757 14.81 -19.24 -45.38
N GLY A 758 14.27 -18.24 -44.69
CA GLY A 758 13.13 -18.37 -43.79
C GLY A 758 13.42 -19.12 -42.49
N THR A 759 14.69 -19.29 -42.11
CA THR A 759 15.09 -19.97 -40.87
C THR A 759 16.11 -19.16 -40.06
N VAL A 760 15.95 -19.14 -38.74
CA VAL A 760 16.96 -18.64 -37.81
C VAL A 760 16.98 -19.51 -36.56
N LYS A 761 18.18 -19.82 -36.08
CA LYS A 761 18.36 -20.40 -34.75
C LYS A 761 18.71 -19.30 -33.76
N ILE A 762 17.97 -19.21 -32.67
CA ILE A 762 18.15 -18.23 -31.61
C ILE A 762 18.46 -18.93 -30.30
N GLY A 763 19.19 -18.27 -29.40
CA GLY A 763 19.41 -18.81 -28.07
C GLY A 763 20.43 -18.01 -27.28
N VAL A 764 20.75 -18.52 -26.09
CA VAL A 764 21.79 -17.98 -25.22
C VAL A 764 22.81 -19.05 -24.90
N ARG A 765 24.06 -18.64 -24.68
CA ARG A 765 25.12 -19.49 -24.13
C ARG A 765 25.68 -18.87 -22.88
N PHE A 766 25.96 -19.72 -21.91
CA PHE A 766 26.50 -19.35 -20.62
C PHE A 766 27.71 -20.22 -20.32
N GLN A 767 28.80 -19.56 -19.93
CA GLN A 767 29.95 -20.16 -19.28
C GLN A 767 30.16 -19.42 -17.97
N CYS A 768 29.90 -20.08 -16.85
CA CYS A 768 29.83 -19.44 -15.55
C CYS A 768 30.62 -20.23 -14.50
N ASN A 769 31.16 -19.51 -13.52
CA ASN A 769 31.86 -20.09 -12.38
C ASN A 769 30.89 -20.76 -11.39
N VAL A 770 31.43 -21.66 -10.57
CA VAL A 770 30.77 -22.20 -9.39
C VAL A 770 30.09 -21.11 -8.54
N GLY A 771 28.88 -21.41 -8.06
CA GLY A 771 28.04 -20.48 -7.28
C GLY A 771 27.29 -19.42 -8.09
N SER A 772 27.42 -19.39 -9.42
CA SER A 772 26.62 -18.49 -10.26
C SER A 772 25.17 -18.95 -10.36
N TRP A 773 24.22 -18.01 -10.37
CA TRP A 773 22.79 -18.26 -10.57
C TRP A 773 22.19 -17.25 -11.54
N GLY A 774 21.02 -17.58 -12.09
CA GLY A 774 20.23 -16.63 -12.85
C GLY A 774 19.00 -17.23 -13.53
N THR A 775 18.26 -16.36 -14.20
CA THR A 775 17.11 -16.72 -15.04
C THR A 775 17.22 -16.08 -16.41
N VAL A 776 16.59 -16.72 -17.39
CA VAL A 776 16.43 -16.25 -18.78
C VAL A 776 14.95 -16.31 -19.10
N ASP A 777 14.44 -15.24 -19.70
CA ASP A 777 13.01 -15.08 -19.95
C ASP A 777 12.74 -14.15 -21.15
N ASP A 778 11.53 -14.21 -21.69
CA ASP A 778 11.02 -13.30 -22.72
C ASP A 778 11.93 -13.12 -23.96
N PHE A 779 12.23 -14.21 -24.66
CA PHE A 779 12.87 -14.11 -25.98
C PHE A 779 11.98 -13.35 -26.97
N THR A 780 12.51 -12.30 -27.60
CA THR A 780 11.80 -11.59 -28.68
C THR A 780 12.54 -11.78 -29.98
N LEU A 781 11.86 -12.26 -31.02
CA LEU A 781 12.36 -12.29 -32.38
C LEU A 781 11.36 -11.55 -33.27
N ASN A 782 11.68 -10.32 -33.65
CA ASN A 782 10.76 -9.46 -34.40
C ASN A 782 11.34 -9.09 -35.76
N ARG A 783 10.51 -9.06 -36.81
CA ARG A 783 10.92 -8.53 -38.13
C ARG A 783 10.89 -7.00 -38.09
N ILE A 784 11.98 -6.35 -38.47
CA ILE A 784 12.12 -4.88 -38.40
C ILE A 784 12.17 -4.20 -39.78
N SER A 785 12.55 -4.93 -40.84
CA SER A 785 12.51 -4.43 -42.21
C SER A 785 12.51 -5.56 -43.26
N ASP A 786 12.27 -5.18 -44.52
CA ASP A 786 12.60 -6.00 -45.70
C ASP A 786 14.11 -6.12 -45.93
#